data_AF-A0A6G6SLA5-F1
#
_entry.id   AF-A0A6G6SLA5-F1
#
_cell.length_a   1.000
_cell.length_b   1.000
_cell.length_c   1.000
_cell.angle_alpha   90.00
_cell.angle_beta   90.00
_cell.angle_gamma   90.00
#
_symmetry.space_group_name_H-M   'P 1'
#
loop_
_entity.id
_entity.type
_entity.pdbx_description
1 polymer ?
#
loop_
_entity_poly.entity_id
_entity_poly.type
_entity_poly.pdbx_seq_one_letter_code
_entity_poly.pdbx_strand_id
1 'polypeptide(L)'
;MFTKARFFKCALQVNPAGYIKYRGQQQTITEDEYNQNLLAASLEAGIEVIGLADHGSVDGVDKIRNLFVENGIVVFPGFEIASSEKIHFVCLFDENKTSQELERILGRLDLLDPEDGILPTNLTAIQLIDKVNEIGGFIFAAHCINDDGVLSRKMNHVWKHEGLMAAQIPGDKSIEDLKGIENDFYRKVFLNKDPNYKREREMAAINSSDVAKPEDIKASGASCLIKMTNPCFASFKQAFLDAGSRVRLNSDKPESYASAIERIRFVGGYLDSVDIELSDHLNAVIGGRGTGKSTLLECIRYAFGLEPKTPNAIKQHKSVIDTNLGKERGLVEITLRSSVMHGRRFKVSRKHGSDPVVVDSHGNISPYLPTDILPGIELYGQNEIYEMTRDEQSRNQLIERFLEGEHEKFDADIADVLAKLKDNRESIKRVLGQKDDIEAEIERLPKLLDQAKQYQALGIDEKLELIPKLEKEKQLNDQIGEDVASVQLAIDALKNSLPDTLYLSDTNLDGLPHAELLKQQREVLNALKTGVQQTLIQLEQLTLNANQQLLPVKQSLSEKQQLEEQKLELAFKDIPASQGKTGRQIGAEYQTLLKQIEQIRPKQTTLQDRQTQIDELYNSRKKLLLELEQHTSARASSITKSVKRLTRKLEQKVRLTLQPEGGRQELVNFLTGCNLEGVGPKRLAWVLEGNFSPSSLASTIRQGESELGRKFGISGTVVSALIRLSEVKLMELEELQLPDTMAIELNVTHGEREAVFRSIDELSTGQQCTAVLHLLLLDNQDPLILDQPEDNLDNAFIAERIVAELRRAKLSRQFLFATHNANIPVFGDAEWIGVLSVEDNKGLILPEQQGAIDVPNVQALAADILEGGKSAFNQRREKYGFV
;
A
#
# COMPACT_ATOMS: atom_id res chain seq x y z
N MET A 1 -2.17 -16.10 33.19
CA MET A 1 -3.01 -14.91 33.41
C MET A 1 -3.51 -14.46 32.05
N PHE A 2 -4.80 -14.19 31.90
CA PHE A 2 -5.36 -13.78 30.62
C PHE A 2 -5.19 -12.27 30.44
N THR A 3 -4.46 -11.84 29.41
CA THR A 3 -4.13 -10.42 29.17
C THR A 3 -4.80 -9.84 27.93
N LYS A 4 -5.47 -10.68 27.11
CA LYS A 4 -6.19 -10.27 25.89
C LYS A 4 -7.40 -11.15 25.65
N ALA A 5 -8.40 -10.60 24.95
CA ALA A 5 -9.59 -11.33 24.59
C ALA A 5 -9.35 -12.27 23.40
N ARG A 6 -9.83 -13.51 23.52
CA ARG A 6 -9.82 -14.50 22.44
C ARG A 6 -11.16 -15.24 22.39
N PHE A 7 -11.44 -15.86 21.26
CA PHE A 7 -12.61 -16.73 21.14
C PHE A 7 -12.41 -18.02 21.94
N PHE A 8 -13.39 -18.34 22.77
CA PHE A 8 -13.56 -19.61 23.45
C PHE A 8 -14.71 -20.38 22.79
N LYS A 9 -14.57 -21.70 22.67
CA LYS A 9 -15.63 -22.55 22.14
C LYS A 9 -16.59 -22.94 23.27
N CYS A 10 -17.84 -22.52 23.14
CA CYS A 10 -18.85 -22.59 24.20
C CYS A 10 -20.05 -23.45 23.77
N ALA A 11 -20.36 -24.51 24.51
CA ALA A 11 -21.58 -25.30 24.33
C ALA A 11 -22.60 -24.92 25.41
N LEU A 12 -23.65 -24.17 25.07
CA LEU A 12 -24.47 -23.45 26.06
C LEU A 12 -25.77 -24.16 26.50
N GLN A 13 -26.04 -25.35 25.98
CA GLN A 13 -27.21 -26.17 26.32
C GLN A 13 -26.79 -27.64 26.44
N VAL A 14 -26.10 -27.95 27.53
CA VAL A 14 -25.59 -29.29 27.82
C VAL A 14 -26.41 -29.92 28.94
N ASN A 15 -26.92 -31.12 28.70
CA ASN A 15 -27.80 -31.78 29.65
C ASN A 15 -27.08 -32.87 30.48
N PRO A 16 -27.47 -33.04 31.76
CA PRO A 16 -26.93 -34.09 32.62
C PRO A 16 -27.45 -35.48 32.22
N ALA A 17 -26.85 -36.52 32.81
CA ALA A 17 -27.19 -37.92 32.50
C ALA A 17 -28.67 -38.28 32.71
N GLY A 18 -29.36 -37.57 33.62
CA GLY A 18 -30.78 -37.77 33.93
C GLY A 18 -31.74 -37.32 32.84
N TYR A 19 -31.31 -36.40 31.96
CA TYR A 19 -32.14 -35.75 30.95
C TYR A 19 -32.76 -36.71 29.94
N ILE A 20 -32.10 -37.82 29.61
CA ILE A 20 -32.63 -38.78 28.61
C ILE A 20 -33.99 -39.39 29.02
N LYS A 21 -34.31 -39.37 30.33
CA LYS A 21 -35.62 -39.77 30.87
C LYS A 21 -36.74 -38.84 30.38
N TYR A 22 -36.46 -37.53 30.29
CA TYR A 22 -37.39 -36.55 29.73
C TYR A 22 -37.74 -36.88 28.27
N ARG A 23 -36.76 -37.36 27.48
CA ARG A 23 -36.97 -37.83 26.11
C ARG A 23 -37.61 -39.23 26.01
N GLY A 24 -38.11 -39.78 27.11
CA GLY A 24 -38.79 -41.08 27.16
C GLY A 24 -37.86 -42.29 26.96
N GLN A 25 -36.54 -42.12 27.19
CA GLN A 25 -35.52 -43.15 27.00
C GLN A 25 -34.85 -43.52 28.33
N GLN A 26 -34.33 -44.75 28.44
CA GLN A 26 -33.57 -45.19 29.61
C GLN A 26 -32.06 -45.01 29.39
N GLN A 27 -31.38 -44.43 30.37
CA GLN A 27 -29.92 -44.28 30.34
C GLN A 27 -29.27 -45.64 30.55
N THR A 28 -28.39 -46.04 29.61
CA THR A 28 -27.72 -47.35 29.64
C THR A 28 -26.40 -47.37 30.40
N ILE A 29 -25.85 -46.18 30.70
CA ILE A 29 -24.57 -45.99 31.39
C ILE A 29 -24.77 -45.24 32.71
N THR A 30 -23.82 -45.39 33.64
CA THR A 30 -23.89 -44.68 34.93
C THR A 30 -23.68 -43.17 34.75
N GLU A 31 -24.11 -42.36 35.73
CA GLU A 31 -23.88 -40.90 35.69
C GLU A 31 -22.39 -40.56 35.59
N ASP A 32 -21.54 -41.26 36.36
CA ASP A 32 -20.09 -41.03 36.33
C ASP A 32 -19.48 -41.39 34.97
N GLU A 33 -19.94 -42.50 34.36
CA GLU A 33 -19.51 -42.91 33.02
C GLU A 33 -20.00 -41.95 31.92
N TYR A 34 -21.24 -41.45 32.04
CA TYR A 34 -21.76 -40.42 31.14
C TYR A 34 -20.93 -39.14 31.22
N ASN A 35 -20.64 -38.67 32.43
CA ASN A 35 -19.88 -37.43 32.67
C ASN A 35 -18.45 -37.55 32.14
N GLN A 36 -17.80 -38.71 32.30
CA GLN A 36 -16.49 -38.99 31.72
C GLN A 36 -16.50 -39.01 30.19
N ASN A 37 -17.49 -39.67 29.59
CA ASN A 37 -17.64 -39.69 28.12
C ASN A 37 -17.91 -38.29 27.57
N LEU A 38 -18.75 -37.50 28.25
CA LEU A 38 -19.05 -36.12 27.87
C LEU A 38 -17.80 -35.23 28.00
N LEU A 39 -17.00 -35.39 29.05
CA LEU A 39 -15.73 -34.69 29.20
C LEU A 39 -14.76 -35.05 28.05
N ALA A 40 -14.60 -36.33 27.75
CA ALA A 40 -13.72 -36.79 26.67
C ALA A 40 -14.16 -36.20 25.32
N ALA A 41 -15.46 -36.23 25.02
CA ALA A 41 -16.02 -35.64 23.81
C ALA A 41 -15.85 -34.10 23.77
N SER A 42 -15.99 -33.43 24.93
CA SER A 42 -15.78 -31.98 25.07
C SER A 42 -14.33 -31.59 24.76
N LEU A 43 -13.36 -32.33 25.32
CA LEU A 43 -11.93 -32.11 25.09
C LEU A 43 -11.53 -32.39 23.63
N GLU A 44 -12.05 -33.47 23.04
CA GLU A 44 -11.85 -33.78 21.62
C GLU A 44 -12.42 -32.68 20.71
N ALA A 45 -13.59 -32.15 21.04
CA ALA A 45 -14.22 -31.05 20.33
C ALA A 45 -13.59 -29.67 20.62
N GLY A 46 -12.64 -29.58 21.58
CA GLY A 46 -12.01 -28.33 22.01
C GLY A 46 -12.96 -27.35 22.70
N ILE A 47 -13.96 -27.86 23.43
CA ILE A 47 -14.90 -27.06 24.22
C ILE A 47 -14.18 -26.56 25.49
N GLU A 48 -14.31 -25.26 25.76
CA GLU A 48 -13.66 -24.60 26.90
C GLU A 48 -14.70 -24.07 27.92
N VAL A 49 -15.96 -23.93 27.50
CA VAL A 49 -17.07 -23.47 28.34
C VAL A 49 -18.31 -24.30 28.06
N ILE A 50 -19.00 -24.74 29.12
CA ILE A 50 -20.31 -25.39 29.01
C ILE A 50 -21.38 -24.65 29.83
N GLY A 51 -22.59 -24.57 29.30
CA GLY A 51 -23.79 -24.11 30.00
C GLY A 51 -24.71 -25.29 30.25
N LEU A 52 -25.08 -25.53 31.51
CA LEU A 52 -26.00 -26.61 31.87
C LEU A 52 -27.45 -26.18 31.70
N ALA A 53 -28.28 -27.05 31.14
CA ALA A 53 -29.64 -26.70 30.74
C ALA A 53 -30.68 -27.81 30.99
N ASP A 54 -30.63 -28.47 32.15
CA ASP A 54 -31.64 -29.49 32.48
C ASP A 54 -33.04 -28.86 32.63
N HIS A 55 -34.10 -29.60 32.28
CA HIS A 55 -35.46 -29.08 32.25
C HIS A 55 -36.02 -28.91 33.67
N GLY A 56 -36.08 -27.65 34.14
CA GLY A 56 -36.60 -27.27 35.46
C GLY A 56 -35.99 -28.00 36.64
N SER A 57 -34.81 -28.60 36.46
CA SER A 57 -34.04 -29.32 37.47
C SER A 57 -32.60 -28.81 37.49
N VAL A 58 -31.94 -29.00 38.62
CA VAL A 58 -30.53 -28.69 38.83
C VAL A 58 -29.76 -29.92 39.32
N ASP A 59 -30.37 -31.10 39.17
CA ASP A 59 -29.77 -32.37 39.54
C ASP A 59 -28.54 -32.68 38.68
N GLY A 60 -27.48 -33.21 39.31
CA GLY A 60 -26.24 -33.58 38.61
C GLY A 60 -25.33 -32.40 38.23
N VAL A 61 -25.76 -31.14 38.45
CA VAL A 61 -24.95 -29.93 38.19
C VAL A 61 -23.60 -29.99 38.91
N ASP A 62 -23.59 -30.33 40.20
CA ASP A 62 -22.37 -30.34 41.02
C ASP A 62 -21.34 -31.37 40.55
N LYS A 63 -21.79 -32.58 40.19
CA LYS A 63 -20.89 -33.65 39.75
C LYS A 63 -20.23 -33.32 38.40
N ILE A 64 -21.02 -32.86 37.43
CA ILE A 64 -20.49 -32.45 36.12
C ILE A 64 -19.55 -31.27 36.29
N ARG A 65 -19.97 -30.24 37.05
CA ARG A 65 -19.15 -29.06 37.32
C ARG A 65 -17.79 -29.40 37.91
N ASN A 66 -17.75 -30.19 38.98
CA ASN A 66 -16.51 -30.51 39.66
C ASN A 66 -15.55 -31.24 38.71
N LEU A 67 -16.06 -32.24 37.97
CA LEU A 67 -15.25 -32.98 36.99
C LEU A 67 -14.70 -32.07 35.88
N PHE A 68 -15.52 -31.17 35.33
CA PHE A 68 -15.12 -30.30 34.22
C PHE A 68 -14.13 -29.22 34.64
N VAL A 69 -14.36 -28.60 35.81
CA VAL A 69 -13.48 -27.56 36.37
C VAL A 69 -12.10 -28.12 36.70
N GLU A 70 -12.01 -29.34 37.24
CA GLU A 70 -10.73 -30.04 37.46
C GLU A 70 -9.93 -30.26 36.17
N ASN A 71 -10.61 -30.30 35.02
CA ASN A 71 -10.02 -30.47 33.69
C ASN A 71 -9.93 -29.17 32.88
N GLY A 72 -10.13 -28.02 33.52
CA GLY A 72 -9.95 -26.70 32.91
C GLY A 72 -11.10 -26.22 32.02
N ILE A 73 -12.28 -26.83 32.10
CA ILE A 73 -13.49 -26.37 31.41
C ILE A 73 -14.38 -25.60 32.39
N VAL A 74 -14.80 -24.40 32.00
CA VAL A 74 -15.69 -23.56 32.81
C VAL A 74 -17.12 -24.03 32.66
N VAL A 75 -17.84 -24.11 33.78
CA VAL A 75 -19.25 -24.54 33.82
C VAL A 75 -20.12 -23.40 34.33
N PHE A 76 -21.02 -22.93 33.48
CA PHE A 76 -22.11 -22.04 33.88
C PHE A 76 -23.31 -22.90 34.27
N PRO A 77 -23.64 -22.99 35.58
CA PRO A 77 -24.78 -23.76 36.00
C PRO A 77 -26.08 -23.05 35.58
N GLY A 78 -27.11 -23.83 35.32
CA GLY A 78 -28.34 -23.33 34.74
C GLY A 78 -29.39 -24.41 34.56
N PHE A 79 -30.46 -24.05 33.89
CA PHE A 79 -31.59 -24.91 33.58
C PHE A 79 -32.38 -24.36 32.40
N GLU A 80 -33.16 -25.21 31.74
CA GLU A 80 -34.15 -24.83 30.73
C GLU A 80 -35.55 -24.71 31.38
N ILE A 81 -36.25 -23.61 31.13
CA ILE A 81 -37.57 -23.31 31.70
C ILE A 81 -38.54 -22.85 30.62
N ALA A 82 -39.78 -23.33 30.68
CA ALA A 82 -40.87 -22.92 29.80
C ALA A 82 -41.74 -21.83 30.46
N SER A 83 -42.03 -20.74 29.74
CA SER A 83 -42.96 -19.69 30.19
C SER A 83 -44.42 -20.18 30.18
N SER A 84 -45.34 -19.43 30.78
CA SER A 84 -46.79 -19.69 30.72
C SER A 84 -47.34 -19.74 29.28
N GLU A 85 -46.61 -19.13 28.35
CA GLU A 85 -46.89 -19.10 26.90
C GLU A 85 -46.26 -20.30 26.17
N LYS A 86 -45.67 -21.25 26.90
CA LYS A 86 -44.95 -22.43 26.43
C LYS A 86 -43.77 -22.10 25.51
N ILE A 87 -43.06 -21.01 25.80
CA ILE A 87 -41.79 -20.67 25.14
C ILE A 87 -40.67 -21.11 26.05
N HIS A 88 -39.67 -21.80 25.50
CA HIS A 88 -38.54 -22.27 26.29
C HIS A 88 -37.39 -21.26 26.29
N PHE A 89 -36.76 -21.14 27.45
CA PHE A 89 -35.59 -20.32 27.66
C PHE A 89 -34.54 -21.12 28.44
N VAL A 90 -33.29 -20.96 28.05
CA VAL A 90 -32.17 -21.44 28.86
C VAL A 90 -31.71 -20.30 29.75
N CYS A 91 -31.59 -20.58 31.04
CA CYS A 91 -31.16 -19.64 32.06
C CYS A 91 -29.82 -20.10 32.63
N LEU A 92 -28.76 -19.33 32.40
CA LEU A 92 -27.42 -19.58 32.91
C LEU A 92 -27.08 -18.58 34.03
N PHE A 93 -26.24 -19.02 34.97
CA PHE A 93 -25.83 -18.23 36.13
C PHE A 93 -24.33 -18.29 36.38
N ASP A 94 -23.89 -17.46 37.32
CA ASP A 94 -22.50 -17.39 37.79
C ASP A 94 -21.95 -18.77 38.13
N GLU A 95 -20.72 -19.05 37.69
CA GLU A 95 -20.05 -20.36 37.86
C GLU A 95 -19.97 -20.79 39.34
N ASN A 96 -20.03 -19.83 40.27
CA ASN A 96 -19.96 -20.06 41.70
C ASN A 96 -21.31 -20.38 42.34
N LYS A 97 -22.45 -20.26 41.64
CA LYS A 97 -23.77 -20.57 42.23
C LYS A 97 -23.92 -22.05 42.54
N THR A 98 -24.25 -22.37 43.77
CA THR A 98 -24.48 -23.74 44.24
C THR A 98 -25.81 -24.30 43.73
N SER A 99 -25.95 -25.63 43.67
CA SER A 99 -27.22 -26.32 43.40
C SER A 99 -28.36 -25.79 44.27
N GLN A 100 -28.12 -25.63 45.58
CA GLN A 100 -29.10 -25.08 46.52
C GLN A 100 -29.55 -23.65 46.17
N GLU A 101 -28.64 -22.80 45.68
CA GLU A 101 -29.01 -21.45 45.24
C GLU A 101 -29.84 -21.48 43.96
N LEU A 102 -29.55 -22.40 43.04
CA LEU A 102 -30.31 -22.59 41.81
C LEU A 102 -31.72 -23.11 42.09
N GLU A 103 -31.90 -24.04 43.04
CA GLU A 103 -33.23 -24.47 43.51
C GLU A 103 -34.06 -23.29 44.05
N ARG A 104 -33.44 -22.42 44.85
CA ARG A 104 -34.11 -21.19 45.34
C ARG A 104 -34.48 -20.26 44.21
N ILE A 105 -33.66 -20.19 43.16
CA ILE A 105 -33.94 -19.42 41.97
C ILE A 105 -35.14 -20.01 41.23
N LEU A 106 -35.19 -21.33 41.00
CA LEU A 106 -36.35 -22.00 40.40
C LEU A 106 -37.64 -21.67 41.14
N GLY A 107 -37.62 -21.74 42.49
CA GLY A 107 -38.75 -21.33 43.31
C GLY A 107 -39.15 -19.86 43.13
N ARG A 108 -38.17 -18.94 42.99
CA ARG A 108 -38.43 -17.51 42.70
C ARG A 108 -38.99 -17.26 41.30
N LEU A 109 -38.73 -18.18 40.36
CA LEU A 109 -39.31 -18.20 39.01
C LEU A 109 -40.67 -18.92 38.98
N ASP A 110 -41.31 -19.15 40.12
CA ASP A 110 -42.63 -19.76 40.27
C ASP A 110 -42.73 -21.22 39.74
N LEU A 111 -41.59 -21.93 39.71
CA LEU A 111 -41.52 -23.39 39.63
C LEU A 111 -41.51 -23.94 41.06
N LEU A 112 -42.70 -24.28 41.55
CA LEU A 112 -42.91 -24.64 42.96
C LEU A 112 -42.97 -26.16 43.21
N ASP A 113 -43.06 -26.97 42.15
CA ASP A 113 -43.13 -28.43 42.25
C ASP A 113 -41.74 -29.04 41.97
N PRO A 114 -41.02 -29.52 42.99
CA PRO A 114 -39.71 -30.14 42.81
C PRO A 114 -39.79 -31.54 42.19
N GLU A 115 -40.96 -32.18 42.15
CA GLU A 115 -41.15 -33.53 41.56
C GLU A 115 -41.55 -33.47 40.08
N ASP A 116 -42.06 -32.32 39.60
CA ASP A 116 -42.46 -32.08 38.20
C ASP A 116 -41.90 -30.74 37.66
N GLY A 117 -40.58 -30.70 37.45
CA GLY A 117 -39.87 -29.55 36.86
C GLY A 117 -40.18 -29.28 35.38
N ILE A 118 -41.01 -30.11 34.73
CA ILE A 118 -41.33 -30.00 33.30
C ILE A 118 -42.48 -29.00 33.06
N LEU A 119 -43.27 -28.71 34.09
CA LEU A 119 -44.40 -27.81 33.95
C LEU A 119 -43.95 -26.38 33.64
N PRO A 120 -44.64 -25.68 32.73
CA PRO A 120 -44.35 -24.27 32.50
C PRO A 120 -44.60 -23.43 33.75
N THR A 121 -43.77 -22.42 33.97
CA THR A 121 -44.00 -21.45 35.05
C THR A 121 -45.30 -20.66 34.81
N ASN A 122 -45.87 -20.12 35.89
CA ASN A 122 -47.00 -19.18 35.83
C ASN A 122 -46.60 -17.79 35.30
N LEU A 123 -45.32 -17.56 35.02
CA LEU A 123 -44.81 -16.29 34.51
C LEU A 123 -44.88 -16.21 32.98
N THR A 124 -45.24 -15.04 32.47
CA THR A 124 -45.13 -14.75 31.02
C THR A 124 -43.67 -14.70 30.60
N ALA A 125 -43.41 -14.80 29.30
CA ALA A 125 -42.04 -14.74 28.77
C ALA A 125 -41.29 -13.46 29.18
N ILE A 126 -41.97 -12.30 29.14
CA ILE A 126 -41.37 -11.02 29.56
C ILE A 126 -41.06 -11.03 31.06
N GLN A 127 -42.01 -11.45 31.91
CA GLN A 127 -41.79 -11.50 33.36
C GLN A 127 -40.64 -12.44 33.74
N LEU A 128 -40.52 -13.55 33.02
CA LEU A 128 -39.44 -14.50 33.19
C LEU A 128 -38.08 -13.88 32.81
N ILE A 129 -38.01 -13.21 31.65
CA ILE A 129 -36.81 -12.48 31.21
C ILE A 129 -36.40 -11.43 32.26
N ASP A 130 -37.34 -10.62 32.74
CA ASP A 130 -37.07 -9.59 33.74
C ASP A 130 -36.55 -10.17 35.05
N LYS A 131 -37.26 -11.16 35.61
CA LYS A 131 -36.86 -11.81 36.87
C LYS A 131 -35.47 -12.43 36.78
N VAL A 132 -35.14 -13.11 35.68
CA VAL A 132 -33.81 -13.75 35.50
C VAL A 132 -32.72 -12.69 35.41
N ASN A 133 -32.96 -11.58 34.72
CA ASN A 133 -32.01 -10.47 34.65
C ASN A 133 -31.81 -9.78 36.01
N GLU A 134 -32.88 -9.56 36.78
CA GLU A 134 -32.84 -8.97 38.13
C GLU A 134 -31.99 -9.77 39.12
N ILE A 135 -32.03 -11.10 39.04
CA ILE A 135 -31.23 -12.00 39.90
C ILE A 135 -29.82 -12.25 39.36
N GLY A 136 -29.43 -11.48 38.34
CA GLY A 136 -28.09 -11.50 37.76
C GLY A 136 -27.85 -12.63 36.77
N GLY A 137 -28.86 -13.42 36.37
CA GLY A 137 -28.72 -14.49 35.37
C GLY A 137 -28.51 -13.98 33.95
N PHE A 138 -28.36 -14.93 33.03
CA PHE A 138 -28.34 -14.71 31.59
C PHE A 138 -29.38 -15.63 30.95
N ILE A 139 -30.29 -15.05 30.17
CA ILE A 139 -31.40 -15.78 29.55
C ILE A 139 -31.31 -15.65 28.03
N PHE A 140 -31.47 -16.78 27.33
CA PHE A 140 -31.57 -16.80 25.88
C PHE A 140 -32.75 -17.67 25.41
N ALA A 141 -33.32 -17.30 24.28
CA ALA A 141 -34.46 -18.02 23.71
C ALA A 141 -33.97 -19.33 23.08
N ALA A 142 -34.49 -20.45 23.58
CA ALA A 142 -34.17 -21.76 23.07
C ALA A 142 -34.89 -22.01 21.74
N HIS A 143 -34.28 -22.81 20.86
CA HIS A 143 -34.86 -23.37 19.62
C HIS A 143 -35.84 -22.43 18.88
N CYS A 144 -35.43 -21.18 18.63
CA CYS A 144 -36.32 -20.08 18.26
C CYS A 144 -37.19 -20.28 17.01
N ILE A 145 -36.80 -21.21 16.15
CA ILE A 145 -37.42 -21.51 14.84
C ILE A 145 -38.28 -22.79 14.91
N ASN A 146 -38.17 -23.59 15.97
CA ASN A 146 -38.99 -24.80 16.16
C ASN A 146 -40.37 -24.44 16.75
N ASP A 147 -41.30 -25.38 16.83
CA ASP A 147 -42.72 -25.12 17.18
C ASP A 147 -42.94 -24.39 18.54
N ASP A 148 -42.01 -24.52 19.48
CA ASP A 148 -42.04 -23.87 20.80
C ASP A 148 -41.12 -22.63 20.92
N GLY A 149 -40.58 -22.18 19.78
CA GLY A 149 -39.68 -21.04 19.66
C GLY A 149 -40.38 -19.68 19.57
N VAL A 150 -39.67 -18.62 19.97
CA VAL A 150 -40.15 -17.23 19.95
C VAL A 150 -40.58 -16.77 18.55
N LEU A 151 -39.85 -17.15 17.49
CA LEU A 151 -40.09 -16.65 16.13
C LEU A 151 -41.11 -17.48 15.34
N SER A 152 -41.17 -18.79 15.56
CA SER A 152 -42.21 -19.65 14.95
C SER A 152 -43.60 -19.22 15.42
N ARG A 153 -43.73 -18.88 16.71
CA ARG A 153 -44.96 -18.37 17.32
C ARG A 153 -45.20 -16.86 17.12
N LYS A 154 -44.35 -16.19 16.34
CA LYS A 154 -44.45 -14.76 15.97
C LYS A 154 -44.54 -13.80 17.17
N MET A 155 -43.83 -14.11 18.26
CA MET A 155 -43.83 -13.32 19.50
C MET A 155 -42.90 -12.10 19.40
N ASN A 156 -43.28 -11.11 18.59
CA ASN A 156 -42.50 -9.90 18.34
C ASN A 156 -42.19 -9.07 19.60
N HIS A 157 -43.12 -9.02 20.56
CA HIS A 157 -42.96 -8.30 21.83
C HIS A 157 -41.89 -8.93 22.73
N VAL A 158 -41.81 -10.26 22.79
CA VAL A 158 -40.74 -10.99 23.50
C VAL A 158 -39.41 -10.80 22.78
N TRP A 159 -39.39 -10.90 21.45
CA TRP A 159 -38.17 -10.69 20.66
C TRP A 159 -37.58 -9.29 20.85
N LYS A 160 -38.43 -8.26 20.92
CA LYS A 160 -38.02 -6.85 21.09
C LYS A 160 -37.62 -6.49 22.52
N HIS A 161 -37.84 -7.39 23.49
CA HIS A 161 -37.55 -7.13 24.89
C HIS A 161 -36.05 -6.92 25.12
N GLU A 162 -35.68 -5.81 25.78
CA GLU A 162 -34.27 -5.42 25.96
C GLU A 162 -33.46 -6.42 26.79
N GLY A 163 -34.12 -7.07 27.76
CA GLY A 163 -33.51 -8.10 28.60
C GLY A 163 -33.19 -9.43 27.89
N LEU A 164 -33.67 -9.65 26.66
CA LEU A 164 -33.35 -10.84 25.87
C LEU A 164 -32.21 -10.49 24.90
N MET A 165 -31.00 -11.01 25.14
CA MET A 165 -29.80 -10.63 24.36
C MET A 165 -29.39 -11.65 23.30
N ALA A 166 -29.82 -12.91 23.43
CA ALA A 166 -29.45 -13.98 22.54
C ALA A 166 -30.61 -14.91 22.19
N ALA A 167 -30.51 -15.52 21.01
CA ALA A 167 -31.48 -16.44 20.46
C ALA A 167 -30.76 -17.59 19.74
N GLN A 168 -31.19 -18.81 20.02
CA GLN A 168 -30.64 -20.02 19.43
C GLN A 168 -31.14 -20.22 18.00
N ILE A 169 -30.20 -20.46 17.09
CA ILE A 169 -30.48 -20.98 15.74
C ILE A 169 -30.19 -22.49 15.70
N PRO A 170 -30.89 -23.27 14.86
CA PRO A 170 -30.61 -24.69 14.70
C PRO A 170 -29.13 -24.94 14.42
N GLY A 171 -28.55 -25.93 15.10
CA GLY A 171 -27.10 -26.13 15.13
C GLY A 171 -26.46 -26.37 13.77
N ASP A 172 -27.15 -27.00 12.84
CA ASP A 172 -26.65 -27.30 11.49
C ASP A 172 -26.67 -26.09 10.54
N LYS A 173 -27.18 -24.93 10.98
CA LYS A 173 -27.45 -23.78 10.12
C LYS A 173 -26.68 -22.54 10.55
N SER A 174 -26.17 -21.82 9.56
CA SER A 174 -25.78 -20.41 9.66
C SER A 174 -26.99 -19.49 9.42
N ILE A 175 -26.83 -18.18 9.68
CA ILE A 175 -27.85 -17.18 9.29
C ILE A 175 -28.08 -17.19 7.77
N GLU A 176 -27.04 -17.47 6.99
CA GLU A 176 -27.13 -17.54 5.53
C GLU A 176 -27.98 -18.74 5.07
N ASP A 177 -27.91 -19.86 5.78
CA ASP A 177 -28.69 -21.08 5.48
C ASP A 177 -30.19 -20.92 5.78
N LEU A 178 -30.60 -19.86 6.47
CA LEU A 178 -32.01 -19.50 6.67
C LEU A 178 -32.64 -18.86 5.43
N LYS A 179 -31.85 -18.60 4.37
CA LYS A 179 -32.32 -17.99 3.14
C LYS A 179 -33.39 -18.84 2.46
N GLY A 180 -34.52 -18.21 2.14
CA GLY A 180 -35.64 -18.87 1.45
C GLY A 180 -36.61 -19.65 2.37
N ILE A 181 -36.28 -19.84 3.65
CA ILE A 181 -37.20 -20.38 4.65
C ILE A 181 -38.22 -19.30 5.02
N GLU A 182 -39.52 -19.61 4.95
CA GLU A 182 -40.62 -18.66 5.21
C GLU A 182 -40.44 -17.28 4.53
N ASN A 183 -40.16 -17.26 3.23
CA ASN A 183 -39.90 -16.02 2.48
C ASN A 183 -38.80 -15.13 3.10
N ASP A 184 -37.75 -15.77 3.62
CA ASP A 184 -36.59 -15.12 4.22
C ASP A 184 -36.88 -14.44 5.56
N PHE A 185 -38.00 -14.77 6.22
CA PHE A 185 -38.45 -14.13 7.45
C PHE A 185 -37.41 -14.23 8.57
N TYR A 186 -36.99 -15.43 8.94
CA TYR A 186 -36.05 -15.65 10.06
C TYR A 186 -34.71 -14.93 9.82
N ARG A 187 -34.18 -15.00 8.59
CA ARG A 187 -32.96 -14.29 8.20
C ARG A 187 -33.12 -12.77 8.34
N LYS A 188 -34.21 -12.19 7.84
CA LYS A 188 -34.48 -10.74 7.94
C LYS A 188 -34.60 -10.29 9.40
N VAL A 189 -35.17 -11.12 10.27
CA VAL A 189 -35.29 -10.85 11.69
C VAL A 189 -33.92 -10.86 12.38
N PHE A 190 -33.09 -11.88 12.16
CA PHE A 190 -31.72 -11.93 12.73
C PHE A 190 -30.81 -10.83 12.17
N LEU A 191 -30.95 -10.46 10.88
CA LEU A 191 -30.24 -9.33 10.28
C LEU A 191 -30.81 -7.96 10.65
N ASN A 192 -31.79 -7.90 11.56
CA ASN A 192 -32.44 -6.67 12.04
C ASN A 192 -33.08 -5.81 10.92
N LYS A 193 -33.48 -6.45 9.81
CA LYS A 193 -34.06 -5.81 8.61
C LYS A 193 -35.59 -5.86 8.58
N ASP A 194 -36.22 -6.71 9.37
CA ASP A 194 -37.68 -6.77 9.48
C ASP A 194 -38.23 -5.65 10.40
N PRO A 195 -39.08 -4.73 9.93
CA PRO A 195 -39.60 -3.62 10.74
C PRO A 195 -40.36 -4.03 12.01
N ASN A 196 -41.03 -5.19 11.98
CA ASN A 196 -41.84 -5.67 13.10
C ASN A 196 -40.99 -6.27 14.22
N TYR A 197 -39.75 -6.64 13.93
CA TYR A 197 -38.80 -7.27 14.86
C TYR A 197 -37.53 -6.44 15.09
N LYS A 198 -37.42 -5.27 14.43
CA LYS A 198 -36.27 -4.38 14.53
C LYS A 198 -36.01 -3.93 15.97
N ARG A 199 -34.75 -3.96 16.38
CA ARG A 199 -34.24 -3.55 17.69
C ARG A 199 -33.15 -2.50 17.52
N GLU A 200 -32.93 -1.69 18.55
CA GLU A 200 -31.76 -0.80 18.63
C GLU A 200 -30.48 -1.60 18.81
N ARG A 201 -30.47 -2.52 19.79
CA ARG A 201 -29.41 -3.54 19.95
C ARG A 201 -29.82 -4.83 19.23
N GLU A 202 -28.99 -5.25 18.28
CA GLU A 202 -29.19 -6.47 17.51
C GLU A 202 -29.20 -7.72 18.41
N MET A 203 -30.02 -8.72 18.05
CA MET A 203 -30.08 -10.00 18.75
C MET A 203 -28.85 -10.85 18.40
N ALA A 204 -28.17 -11.41 19.40
CA ALA A 204 -27.09 -12.35 19.16
C ALA A 204 -27.64 -13.70 18.69
N ALA A 205 -27.22 -14.15 17.51
CA ALA A 205 -27.44 -15.54 17.08
C ALA A 205 -26.38 -16.45 17.73
N ILE A 206 -26.82 -17.55 18.33
CA ILE A 206 -25.92 -18.58 18.87
C ILE A 206 -26.28 -19.96 18.33
N ASN A 207 -25.27 -20.76 18.02
CA ASN A 207 -25.44 -22.20 17.91
C ASN A 207 -25.35 -22.79 19.32
N SER A 208 -26.41 -23.45 19.71
CA SER A 208 -26.46 -24.32 20.87
C SER A 208 -27.29 -25.51 20.41
N SER A 209 -26.86 -26.73 20.69
CA SER A 209 -27.70 -27.91 20.45
C SER A 209 -28.12 -28.44 21.79
N ASP A 210 -29.31 -29.03 21.84
CA ASP A 210 -29.86 -29.67 23.04
C ASP A 210 -29.16 -31.04 23.24
N VAL A 211 -27.92 -30.98 23.75
CA VAL A 211 -26.98 -32.11 23.87
C VAL A 211 -27.54 -33.11 24.87
N ALA A 212 -27.98 -34.26 24.38
CA ALA A 212 -28.59 -35.31 25.21
C ALA A 212 -27.71 -36.57 25.31
N LYS A 213 -26.73 -36.70 24.42
CA LYS A 213 -25.72 -37.75 24.43
C LYS A 213 -24.31 -37.14 24.33
N PRO A 214 -23.28 -37.77 24.91
CA PRO A 214 -21.91 -37.24 24.89
C PRO A 214 -21.40 -36.87 23.48
N GLU A 215 -21.70 -37.69 22.47
CA GLU A 215 -21.24 -37.46 21.10
C GLU A 215 -21.91 -36.25 20.42
N ASP A 216 -23.10 -35.83 20.88
CA ASP A 216 -23.82 -34.70 20.28
C ASP A 216 -23.01 -33.39 20.40
N ILE A 217 -22.18 -33.26 21.43
CA ILE A 217 -21.35 -32.06 21.68
C ILE A 217 -20.28 -31.84 20.61
N LYS A 218 -19.93 -32.88 19.84
CA LYS A 218 -18.94 -32.79 18.75
C LYS A 218 -19.50 -32.12 17.50
N ALA A 219 -20.82 -32.06 17.36
CA ALA A 219 -21.45 -31.40 16.23
C ALA A 219 -21.06 -29.91 16.19
N SER A 220 -20.78 -29.39 14.99
CA SER A 220 -20.48 -27.95 14.80
C SER A 220 -21.60 -27.05 15.33
N GLY A 221 -22.83 -27.55 15.34
CA GLY A 221 -24.00 -26.85 15.87
C GLY A 221 -24.20 -26.88 17.37
N ALA A 222 -23.42 -27.68 18.09
CA ALA A 222 -23.54 -27.78 19.54
C ALA A 222 -22.86 -26.63 20.28
N SER A 223 -22.02 -25.86 19.59
CA SER A 223 -21.24 -24.80 20.19
C SER A 223 -21.23 -23.52 19.34
N CYS A 224 -20.91 -22.42 19.98
CA CYS A 224 -20.56 -21.15 19.34
C CYS A 224 -19.20 -20.66 19.85
N LEU A 225 -18.72 -19.55 19.28
CA LEU A 225 -17.47 -18.91 19.68
C LEU A 225 -17.80 -17.60 20.40
N ILE A 226 -17.32 -17.46 21.64
CA ILE A 226 -17.53 -16.25 22.44
C ILE A 226 -16.19 -15.68 22.86
N LYS A 227 -15.98 -14.40 22.53
CA LYS A 227 -14.74 -13.68 22.76
C LYS A 227 -14.73 -13.06 24.15
N MET A 228 -13.83 -13.53 25.00
CA MET A 228 -13.67 -13.08 26.39
C MET A 228 -12.18 -12.94 26.69
N THR A 229 -11.81 -12.11 27.68
CA THR A 229 -10.45 -12.12 28.24
C THR A 229 -10.28 -13.32 29.16
N ASN A 230 -11.08 -13.38 30.22
CA ASN A 230 -11.17 -14.53 31.12
C ASN A 230 -12.53 -15.21 30.88
N PRO A 231 -12.61 -16.54 30.69
CA PRO A 231 -13.89 -17.21 30.46
C PRO A 231 -14.68 -17.35 31.78
N CYS A 232 -15.17 -16.24 32.34
CA CYS A 232 -16.03 -16.22 33.53
C CYS A 232 -17.41 -15.65 33.20
N PHE A 233 -18.40 -15.85 34.07
CA PHE A 233 -19.78 -15.45 33.78
C PHE A 233 -19.95 -13.94 33.59
N ALA A 234 -19.18 -13.12 34.31
CA ALA A 234 -19.18 -11.67 34.13
C ALA A 234 -18.72 -11.26 32.72
N SER A 235 -17.60 -11.82 32.23
CA SER A 235 -17.11 -11.56 30.88
C SER A 235 -18.02 -12.16 29.80
N PHE A 236 -18.65 -13.31 30.09
CA PHE A 236 -19.67 -13.90 29.23
C PHE A 236 -20.87 -12.96 29.05
N LYS A 237 -21.46 -12.44 30.13
CA LYS A 237 -22.55 -11.45 30.04
C LYS A 237 -22.14 -10.20 29.29
N GLN A 238 -20.93 -9.69 29.55
CA GLN A 238 -20.40 -8.53 28.85
C GLN A 238 -20.27 -8.77 27.35
N ALA A 239 -19.95 -10.00 26.92
CA ALA A 239 -19.80 -10.34 25.51
C ALA A 239 -21.08 -10.11 24.70
N PHE A 240 -22.26 -10.31 25.31
CA PHE A 240 -23.55 -10.12 24.65
C PHE A 240 -24.02 -8.66 24.59
N LEU A 241 -23.38 -7.74 25.32
CA LEU A 241 -23.61 -6.31 25.12
C LEU A 241 -23.09 -5.84 23.76
N ASP A 242 -22.10 -6.53 23.20
CA ASP A 242 -21.53 -6.26 21.88
C ASP A 242 -21.35 -7.54 21.05
N ALA A 243 -22.46 -8.27 20.89
CA ALA A 243 -22.48 -9.56 20.21
C ALA A 243 -21.91 -9.49 18.77
N GLY A 244 -22.14 -8.38 18.06
CA GLY A 244 -21.61 -8.13 16.73
C GLY A 244 -20.08 -8.23 16.64
N SER A 245 -19.36 -7.99 17.74
CA SER A 245 -17.89 -8.15 17.79
C SER A 245 -17.40 -9.37 18.59
N ARG A 246 -18.23 -9.96 19.46
CA ARG A 246 -17.77 -10.97 20.43
C ARG A 246 -18.42 -12.34 20.27
N VAL A 247 -19.54 -12.45 19.58
CA VAL A 247 -20.25 -13.72 19.39
C VAL A 247 -20.16 -14.12 17.93
N ARG A 248 -19.74 -15.35 17.66
CA ARG A 248 -19.63 -15.91 16.31
C ARG A 248 -20.18 -17.32 16.28
N LEU A 249 -20.82 -17.67 15.17
CA LEU A 249 -21.11 -19.05 14.87
C LEU A 249 -19.83 -19.75 14.42
N ASN A 250 -19.77 -21.07 14.50
CA ASN A 250 -18.60 -21.82 14.02
C ASN A 250 -18.39 -21.63 12.50
N SER A 251 -19.46 -21.35 11.74
CA SER A 251 -19.41 -21.00 10.31
C SER A 251 -18.79 -19.62 10.04
N ASP A 252 -18.80 -18.72 11.02
CA ASP A 252 -18.46 -17.31 10.82
C ASP A 252 -17.00 -17.01 11.15
N LYS A 253 -16.21 -18.02 11.56
CA LYS A 253 -14.82 -17.83 11.96
C LYS A 253 -14.01 -17.36 10.74
N PRO A 254 -13.51 -16.12 10.72
CA PRO A 254 -12.65 -15.67 9.64
C PRO A 254 -11.33 -16.44 9.72
N GLU A 255 -10.86 -16.96 8.60
CA GLU A 255 -9.48 -17.40 8.48
C GLU A 255 -8.61 -16.13 8.43
N SER A 256 -7.98 -15.77 9.55
CA SER A 256 -7.10 -14.60 9.60
C SER A 256 -5.73 -14.95 9.01
N TYR A 257 -5.51 -14.53 7.78
CA TYR A 257 -4.24 -14.64 7.06
C TYR A 257 -3.37 -13.39 7.19
N ALA A 258 -3.81 -12.41 7.97
CA ALA A 258 -3.12 -11.14 8.16
C ALA A 258 -1.84 -11.30 9.00
N SER A 259 -0.90 -10.41 8.74
CA SER A 259 0.26 -10.24 9.57
C SER A 259 -0.15 -9.63 10.91
N ALA A 260 0.56 -10.01 11.97
CA ALA A 260 0.29 -9.52 13.32
C ALA A 260 1.58 -9.39 14.12
N ILE A 261 1.71 -8.29 14.86
CA ILE A 261 2.66 -8.17 15.96
C ILE A 261 2.08 -8.97 17.13
N GLU A 262 2.70 -10.09 17.48
CA GLU A 262 2.20 -10.99 18.52
C GLU A 262 2.71 -10.57 19.92
N ARG A 263 3.95 -10.07 20.00
CA ARG A 263 4.57 -9.69 21.28
C ARG A 263 5.57 -8.55 21.12
N ILE A 264 5.64 -7.65 22.10
CA ILE A 264 6.62 -6.56 22.20
C ILE A 264 7.28 -6.61 23.57
N ARG A 265 8.60 -6.59 23.61
CA ARG A 265 9.39 -6.61 24.84
C ARG A 265 10.46 -5.53 24.82
N PHE A 266 10.61 -4.86 25.96
CA PHE A 266 11.59 -3.81 26.18
C PHE A 266 12.61 -4.21 27.24
N VAL A 267 13.88 -3.96 26.97
CA VAL A 267 14.99 -4.20 27.91
C VAL A 267 15.81 -2.92 28.01
N GLY A 268 15.79 -2.28 29.19
CA GLY A 268 16.39 -0.97 29.44
C GLY A 268 15.60 0.20 28.84
N GLY A 269 15.87 1.39 29.35
CA GLY A 269 15.21 2.64 28.94
C GLY A 269 13.94 2.95 29.75
N TYR A 270 13.11 3.84 29.20
CA TYR A 270 11.89 4.32 29.88
C TYR A 270 10.83 3.23 30.07
N LEU A 271 10.71 2.29 29.13
CA LEU A 271 9.73 1.18 29.15
C LEU A 271 10.37 -0.14 29.62
N ASP A 272 11.43 -0.08 30.41
CA ASP A 272 12.16 -1.27 30.85
C ASP A 272 11.26 -2.31 31.51
N SER A 273 11.47 -3.60 31.20
CA SER A 273 10.67 -4.74 31.66
C SER A 273 9.22 -4.77 31.20
N VAL A 274 8.77 -3.86 30.34
CA VAL A 274 7.46 -3.94 29.69
C VAL A 274 7.45 -5.11 28.69
N ASP A 275 6.47 -5.99 28.85
CA ASP A 275 6.27 -7.19 28.04
C ASP A 275 4.78 -7.31 27.70
N ILE A 276 4.46 -7.21 26.42
CA ILE A 276 3.10 -7.06 25.92
C ILE A 276 2.81 -8.17 24.93
N GLU A 277 1.75 -8.94 25.18
CA GLU A 277 1.17 -9.86 24.18
C GLU A 277 -0.06 -9.21 23.55
N LEU A 278 0.05 -8.82 22.28
CA LEU A 278 -1.03 -8.15 21.55
C LEU A 278 -2.03 -9.16 20.98
N SER A 279 -3.25 -8.69 20.74
CA SER A 279 -4.27 -9.38 19.98
C SER A 279 -4.06 -9.19 18.47
N ASP A 280 -4.51 -10.15 17.66
CA ASP A 280 -4.45 -10.06 16.19
C ASP A 280 -5.47 -9.05 15.61
N HIS A 281 -6.36 -8.50 16.45
CA HIS A 281 -7.43 -7.59 16.07
C HIS A 281 -7.14 -6.14 16.53
N LEU A 282 -8.04 -5.52 17.31
CA LEU A 282 -7.89 -4.16 17.81
C LEU A 282 -7.18 -4.14 19.16
N ASN A 283 -6.07 -3.40 19.22
CA ASN A 283 -5.29 -3.13 20.41
C ASN A 283 -5.34 -1.64 20.72
N ALA A 284 -5.52 -1.29 21.99
CA ALA A 284 -5.56 0.09 22.44
C ALA A 284 -4.63 0.31 23.65
N VAL A 285 -3.86 1.38 23.59
CA VAL A 285 -2.97 1.82 24.66
C VAL A 285 -3.57 3.09 25.26
N ILE A 286 -3.92 3.02 26.54
CA ILE A 286 -4.49 4.16 27.28
C ILE A 286 -3.59 4.53 28.46
N GLY A 287 -3.76 5.74 28.99
CA GLY A 287 -2.95 6.23 30.10
C GLY A 287 -3.01 7.75 30.21
N GLY A 288 -2.61 8.26 31.37
CA GLY A 288 -2.52 9.70 31.63
C GLY A 288 -1.55 10.43 30.68
N ARG A 289 -1.48 11.76 30.78
CA ARG A 289 -0.47 12.54 30.06
C ARG A 289 0.92 12.20 30.59
N GLY A 290 1.88 12.00 29.68
CA GLY A 290 3.27 11.71 30.05
C GLY A 290 3.57 10.27 30.49
N THR A 291 2.62 9.33 30.36
CA THR A 291 2.83 7.92 30.76
C THR A 291 3.59 7.07 29.74
N GLY A 292 3.92 7.62 28.56
CA GLY A 292 4.71 6.91 27.53
C GLY A 292 3.93 6.27 26.38
N LYS A 293 2.66 6.61 26.17
CA LYS A 293 1.85 6.09 25.03
C LYS A 293 2.54 6.27 23.68
N SER A 294 2.88 7.52 23.33
CA SER A 294 3.62 7.83 22.11
C SER A 294 5.01 7.18 22.11
N THR A 295 5.68 7.13 23.25
CA THR A 295 6.98 6.46 23.39
C THR A 295 6.91 4.99 22.98
N LEU A 296 5.85 4.27 23.37
CA LEU A 296 5.65 2.86 23.00
C LEU A 296 5.57 2.71 21.48
N LEU A 297 4.74 3.51 20.81
CA LEU A 297 4.58 3.46 19.36
C LEU A 297 5.86 3.88 18.62
N GLU A 298 6.53 4.95 19.06
CA GLU A 298 7.80 5.37 18.46
C GLU A 298 8.90 4.31 18.63
N CYS A 299 8.91 3.56 19.73
CA CYS A 299 9.85 2.46 19.88
C CYS A 299 9.54 1.28 18.95
N ILE A 300 8.25 1.01 18.63
CA ILE A 300 7.88 0.06 17.58
C ILE A 300 8.40 0.55 16.23
N ARG A 301 8.16 1.83 15.89
CA ARG A 301 8.71 2.47 14.68
C ARG A 301 10.22 2.28 14.58
N TYR A 302 10.91 2.55 15.68
CA TYR A 302 12.35 2.39 15.80
C TYR A 302 12.79 0.95 15.55
N ALA A 303 12.14 -0.03 16.18
CA ALA A 303 12.48 -1.46 16.02
C ALA A 303 12.39 -1.93 14.56
N PHE A 304 11.36 -1.48 13.84
CA PHE A 304 11.18 -1.80 12.42
C PHE A 304 12.07 -0.98 11.46
N GLY A 305 12.74 0.06 11.95
CA GLY A 305 13.54 0.95 11.09
C GLY A 305 12.70 1.80 10.15
N LEU A 306 11.46 2.12 10.54
CA LEU A 306 10.56 2.93 9.73
C LEU A 306 10.87 4.42 9.92
N GLU A 307 10.91 5.17 8.81
CA GLU A 307 11.10 6.63 8.86
C GLU A 307 9.74 7.36 8.93
N PRO A 308 9.60 8.38 9.80
CA PRO A 308 8.44 9.28 9.75
C PRO A 308 8.37 10.04 8.43
N LYS A 309 7.16 10.38 7.99
CA LYS A 309 6.87 10.96 6.68
C LYS A 309 7.08 12.47 6.63
N THR A 310 7.03 13.16 7.77
CA THR A 310 7.11 14.62 7.81
C THR A 310 8.37 15.11 8.53
N PRO A 311 8.93 16.28 8.14
CA PRO A 311 10.15 16.82 8.77
C PRO A 311 10.04 17.04 10.29
N ASN A 312 8.85 17.38 10.78
CA ASN A 312 8.62 17.56 12.22
C ASN A 312 8.56 16.22 12.95
N ALA A 313 7.84 15.24 12.39
CA ALA A 313 7.77 13.89 12.97
C ALA A 313 9.15 13.22 13.03
N ILE A 314 10.03 13.44 12.04
CA ILE A 314 11.42 12.97 12.07
C ILE A 314 12.18 13.51 13.29
N LYS A 315 12.06 14.82 13.58
CA LYS A 315 12.71 15.44 14.74
C LYS A 315 12.13 14.92 16.05
N GLN A 316 10.80 14.78 16.13
CA GLN A 316 10.11 14.28 17.31
C GLN A 316 10.49 12.82 17.59
N HIS A 317 10.43 11.95 16.58
CA HIS A 317 10.83 10.54 16.67
C HIS A 317 12.25 10.42 17.23
N LYS A 318 13.22 11.12 16.64
CA LYS A 318 14.61 11.09 17.08
C LYS A 318 14.76 11.54 18.54
N SER A 319 14.11 12.64 18.91
CA SER A 319 14.11 13.15 20.29
C SER A 319 13.55 12.14 21.30
N VAL A 320 12.43 11.50 20.96
CA VAL A 320 11.77 10.48 21.80
C VAL A 320 12.67 9.26 21.98
N ILE A 321 13.28 8.76 20.91
CA ILE A 321 14.16 7.58 20.97
C ILE A 321 15.45 7.87 21.75
N ASP A 322 16.11 9.00 21.49
CA ASP A 322 17.35 9.36 22.18
C ASP A 322 17.11 9.61 23.68
N THR A 323 15.98 10.20 24.04
CA THR A 323 15.62 10.46 25.43
C THR A 323 15.26 9.18 26.19
N ASN A 324 14.46 8.30 25.58
CA ASN A 324 13.85 7.16 26.26
C ASN A 324 14.64 5.85 26.15
N LEU A 325 15.39 5.64 25.06
CA LEU A 325 16.23 4.44 24.87
C LEU A 325 17.74 4.75 24.97
N GLY A 326 18.16 5.99 24.70
CA GLY A 326 19.57 6.34 24.55
C GLY A 326 20.41 6.21 25.82
N LYS A 327 19.88 6.59 27.00
CA LYS A 327 20.64 6.59 28.27
C LYS A 327 21.16 5.21 28.67
N GLU A 328 20.33 4.18 28.50
CA GLU A 328 20.63 2.79 28.92
C GLU A 328 20.99 1.88 27.74
N ARG A 329 21.05 2.44 26.51
CA ARG A 329 21.13 1.68 25.26
C ARG A 329 20.09 0.57 25.17
N GLY A 330 18.82 0.95 25.38
CA GLY A 330 17.70 0.03 25.42
C GLY A 330 17.55 -0.82 24.16
N LEU A 331 16.98 -2.01 24.33
CA LEU A 331 16.69 -2.99 23.29
C LEU A 331 15.17 -3.17 23.18
N VAL A 332 14.68 -3.14 21.95
CA VAL A 332 13.29 -3.46 21.62
C VAL A 332 13.27 -4.78 20.85
N GLU A 333 12.50 -5.74 21.34
CA GLU A 333 12.26 -7.03 20.69
C GLU A 333 10.79 -7.15 20.30
N ILE A 334 10.52 -7.48 19.04
CA ILE A 334 9.16 -7.62 18.51
C ILE A 334 9.03 -8.99 17.87
N THR A 335 8.09 -9.80 18.34
CA THR A 335 7.72 -11.07 17.71
C THR A 335 6.50 -10.84 16.84
N LEU A 336 6.54 -11.31 15.59
CA LEU A 336 5.48 -11.08 14.61
C LEU A 336 5.26 -12.30 13.72
N ARG A 337 4.08 -12.35 13.12
CA ARG A 337 3.68 -13.26 12.06
C ARG A 337 3.53 -12.46 10.76
N SER A 338 4.08 -12.97 9.65
CA SER A 338 4.05 -12.30 8.35
C SER A 338 3.17 -13.05 7.35
N SER A 339 2.19 -12.37 6.77
CA SER A 339 1.31 -12.88 5.70
C SER A 339 2.06 -13.10 4.39
N VAL A 340 2.93 -12.16 4.00
CA VAL A 340 3.78 -12.22 2.80
C VAL A 340 4.73 -13.43 2.86
N MET A 341 5.15 -13.81 4.06
CA MET A 341 5.98 -15.00 4.31
C MET A 341 5.15 -16.23 4.69
N HIS A 342 3.91 -16.33 4.20
CA HIS A 342 2.99 -17.47 4.38
C HIS A 342 2.74 -17.86 5.84
N GLY A 343 2.59 -16.87 6.72
CA GLY A 343 2.30 -17.07 8.14
C GLY A 343 3.51 -17.45 9.00
N ARG A 344 4.74 -17.37 8.47
CA ARG A 344 5.96 -17.60 9.26
C ARG A 344 6.13 -16.55 10.35
N ARG A 345 6.72 -16.97 11.48
CA ARG A 345 7.04 -16.11 12.61
C ARG A 345 8.49 -15.64 12.58
N PHE A 346 8.67 -14.37 12.94
CA PHE A 346 9.97 -13.71 13.01
C PHE A 346 10.09 -12.92 14.31
N LYS A 347 11.33 -12.71 14.77
CA LYS A 347 11.65 -11.76 15.83
C LYS A 347 12.52 -10.64 15.26
N VAL A 348 12.05 -9.40 15.36
CA VAL A 348 12.85 -8.21 15.08
C VAL A 348 13.46 -7.72 16.38
N SER A 349 14.76 -7.42 16.39
CA SER A 349 15.46 -6.94 17.58
C SER A 349 16.36 -5.78 17.21
N ARG A 350 16.18 -4.64 17.88
CA ARG A 350 16.98 -3.43 17.64
C ARG A 350 17.42 -2.79 18.94
N LYS A 351 18.74 -2.71 19.13
CA LYS A 351 19.37 -1.98 20.23
C LYS A 351 19.62 -0.53 19.81
N HIS A 352 19.47 0.42 20.74
CA HIS A 352 19.83 1.82 20.49
C HIS A 352 21.25 1.95 19.93
N GLY A 353 21.38 2.65 18.81
CA GLY A 353 22.62 2.83 18.07
C GLY A 353 23.04 1.66 17.16
N SER A 354 22.19 0.65 16.97
CA SER A 354 22.42 -0.48 16.06
C SER A 354 21.33 -0.60 14.99
N ASP A 355 21.61 -1.36 13.95
CA ASP A 355 20.65 -1.71 12.90
C ASP A 355 19.69 -2.81 13.39
N PRO A 356 18.45 -2.86 12.84
CA PRO A 356 17.51 -3.90 13.20
C PRO A 356 17.98 -5.27 12.70
N VAL A 357 17.86 -6.29 13.55
CA VAL A 357 18.19 -7.68 13.24
C VAL A 357 16.91 -8.49 13.19
N VAL A 358 16.70 -9.25 12.11
CA VAL A 358 15.59 -10.18 11.96
C VAL A 358 16.08 -11.60 12.25
N VAL A 359 15.33 -12.31 13.10
CA VAL A 359 15.60 -13.69 13.49
C VAL A 359 14.40 -14.55 13.10
N ASP A 360 14.64 -15.73 12.52
CA ASP A 360 13.59 -16.67 12.15
C ASP A 360 13.05 -17.46 13.37
N SER A 361 12.05 -18.33 13.12
CA SER A 361 11.48 -19.21 14.16
C SER A 361 12.45 -20.23 14.75
N HIS A 362 13.59 -20.47 14.11
CA HIS A 362 14.63 -21.40 14.56
C HIS A 362 15.75 -20.70 15.35
N GLY A 363 15.69 -19.37 15.48
CA GLY A 363 16.71 -18.59 16.18
C GLY A 363 17.89 -18.17 15.30
N ASN A 364 17.83 -18.39 13.99
CA ASN A 364 18.88 -17.99 13.06
C ASN A 364 18.67 -16.56 12.57
N ILE A 365 19.77 -15.83 12.35
CA ILE A 365 19.71 -14.51 11.73
C ILE A 365 19.27 -14.66 10.28
N SER A 366 18.22 -13.93 9.93
CA SER A 366 17.65 -13.87 8.60
C SER A 366 18.28 -12.73 7.79
N PRO A 367 18.47 -12.89 6.47
CA PRO A 367 18.93 -11.82 5.59
C PRO A 367 17.86 -10.74 5.33
N TYR A 368 16.60 -11.01 5.67
CA TYR A 368 15.49 -10.08 5.46
C TYR A 368 15.58 -8.86 6.39
N LEU A 369 15.24 -7.70 5.85
CA LEU A 369 14.96 -6.49 6.61
C LEU A 369 13.55 -6.54 7.21
N PRO A 370 13.27 -5.74 8.26
CA PRO A 370 11.92 -5.69 8.83
C PRO A 370 10.84 -5.24 7.82
N THR A 371 11.21 -4.44 6.81
CA THR A 371 10.34 -4.03 5.70
C THR A 371 10.07 -5.15 4.69
N ASP A 372 10.92 -6.18 4.61
CA ASP A 372 10.69 -7.33 3.71
C ASP A 372 9.64 -8.29 4.29
N ILE A 373 9.58 -8.38 5.61
CA ILE A 373 8.63 -9.25 6.32
C ILE A 373 7.28 -8.57 6.57
N LEU A 374 7.23 -7.24 6.65
CA LEU A 374 6.01 -6.43 6.77
C LEU A 374 6.05 -5.21 5.83
N PRO A 375 5.98 -5.40 4.50
CA PRO A 375 6.12 -4.30 3.53
C PRO A 375 4.99 -3.26 3.61
N GLY A 376 3.81 -3.68 4.10
CA GLY A 376 2.63 -2.86 4.27
C GLY A 376 2.41 -2.35 5.70
N ILE A 377 3.37 -2.44 6.62
CA ILE A 377 3.18 -1.87 7.97
C ILE A 377 2.97 -0.36 7.91
N GLU A 378 2.00 0.14 8.67
CA GLU A 378 1.72 1.57 8.79
C GLU A 378 1.91 2.04 10.21
N LEU A 379 2.67 3.11 10.39
CA LEU A 379 2.79 3.78 11.68
C LEU A 379 2.77 5.29 11.48
N TYR A 380 1.75 5.94 12.02
CA TYR A 380 1.62 7.38 12.05
C TYR A 380 1.67 7.89 13.49
N GLY A 381 2.59 8.80 13.76
CA GLY A 381 2.78 9.44 15.05
C GLY A 381 1.79 10.60 15.24
N GLN A 382 1.87 11.24 16.41
CA GLN A 382 0.97 12.34 16.76
C GLN A 382 1.05 13.48 15.73
N ASN A 383 -0.10 13.94 15.24
CA ASN A 383 -0.26 14.98 14.21
C ASN A 383 0.35 14.68 12.82
N GLU A 384 0.94 13.52 12.59
CA GLU A 384 1.62 13.22 11.32
C GLU A 384 0.63 13.13 10.14
N ILE A 385 -0.53 12.46 10.34
CA ILE A 385 -1.60 12.40 9.33
C ILE A 385 -2.05 13.81 8.93
N TYR A 386 -2.20 14.69 9.91
CA TYR A 386 -2.63 16.07 9.70
C TYR A 386 -1.58 16.88 8.92
N GLU A 387 -0.30 16.71 9.21
CA GLU A 387 0.77 17.35 8.45
C GLU A 387 0.77 16.85 6.99
N MET A 388 0.53 15.55 6.77
CA MET A 388 0.43 14.96 5.44
C MET A 388 -0.77 15.45 4.63
N THR A 389 -1.89 15.82 5.26
CA THR A 389 -3.07 16.34 4.53
C THR A 389 -2.88 17.75 3.99
N ARG A 390 -1.90 18.50 4.51
CA ARG A 390 -1.60 19.88 4.09
C ARG A 390 -0.65 19.95 2.89
N ASP A 391 0.13 18.91 2.66
CA ASP A 391 1.11 18.84 1.58
C ASP A 391 0.59 17.99 0.42
N GLU A 392 0.51 18.57 -0.77
CA GLU A 392 -0.07 17.89 -1.93
C GLU A 392 0.72 16.65 -2.36
N GLN A 393 2.05 16.70 -2.26
CA GLN A 393 2.92 15.56 -2.57
C GLN A 393 2.70 14.42 -1.58
N SER A 394 2.66 14.72 -0.28
CA SER A 394 2.38 13.75 0.79
C SER A 394 0.99 13.11 0.64
N ARG A 395 -0.02 13.87 0.20
CA ARG A 395 -1.35 13.34 -0.11
C ARG A 395 -1.31 12.34 -1.26
N ASN A 396 -0.61 12.66 -2.35
CA ASN A 396 -0.49 11.77 -3.49
C ASN A 396 0.23 10.47 -3.09
N GLN A 397 1.34 10.57 -2.34
CA GLN A 397 2.06 9.40 -1.83
C GLN A 397 1.19 8.50 -0.94
N LEU A 398 0.31 9.09 -0.12
CA LEU A 398 -0.61 8.32 0.72
C LEU A 398 -1.62 7.54 -0.14
N ILE A 399 -2.11 8.11 -1.22
CA ILE A 399 -3.09 7.47 -2.11
C ILE A 399 -2.43 6.43 -3.01
N GLU A 400 -1.25 6.73 -3.54
CA GLU A 400 -0.49 5.84 -4.45
C GLU A 400 -0.34 4.44 -3.86
N ARG A 401 -0.13 4.36 -2.54
CA ARG A 401 -0.08 3.12 -1.78
C ARG A 401 -1.32 2.21 -1.94
N PHE A 402 -2.49 2.79 -2.11
CA PHE A 402 -3.75 2.05 -2.26
C PHE A 402 -4.08 1.73 -3.73
N LEU A 403 -3.24 2.18 -4.66
CA LEU A 403 -3.39 1.86 -6.07
C LEU A 403 -2.84 0.45 -6.32
N GLU A 404 -3.71 -0.48 -6.67
CA GLU A 404 -3.27 -1.79 -7.16
C GLU A 404 -3.06 -1.71 -8.69
N GLY A 405 -2.07 -2.39 -9.26
CA GLY A 405 -1.94 -2.58 -10.72
C GLY A 405 -0.50 -2.48 -11.25
N GLU A 406 -0.31 -2.75 -12.54
CA GLU A 406 1.00 -2.74 -13.22
C GLU A 406 1.55 -1.31 -13.50
N HIS A 407 1.24 -0.32 -12.67
CA HIS A 407 1.70 1.06 -12.90
C HIS A 407 3.23 1.17 -12.79
N GLU A 408 3.86 0.42 -11.88
CA GLU A 408 5.33 0.33 -11.77
C GLU A 408 6.00 -0.18 -13.05
N LYS A 409 5.35 -1.08 -13.79
CA LYS A 409 5.86 -1.57 -15.07
C LYS A 409 5.82 -0.46 -16.13
N PHE A 410 4.72 0.30 -16.17
CA PHE A 410 4.64 1.46 -17.06
C PHE A 410 5.65 2.55 -16.66
N ASP A 411 5.95 2.74 -15.37
CA ASP A 411 7.00 3.65 -14.91
C ASP A 411 8.38 3.25 -15.45
N ALA A 412 8.68 1.95 -15.43
CA ALA A 412 9.92 1.42 -16.02
C ALA A 412 9.98 1.61 -17.54
N ASP A 413 8.89 1.32 -18.26
CA ASP A 413 8.81 1.53 -19.71
C ASP A 413 8.96 3.01 -20.08
N ILE A 414 8.32 3.92 -19.33
CA ILE A 414 8.44 5.38 -19.51
C ILE A 414 9.90 5.82 -19.31
N ALA A 415 10.57 5.32 -18.28
CA ALA A 415 11.97 5.64 -18.00
C ALA A 415 12.91 5.19 -19.14
N ASP A 416 12.67 4.02 -19.72
CA ASP A 416 13.43 3.51 -20.88
C ASP A 416 13.23 4.37 -22.13
N VAL A 417 11.98 4.76 -22.44
CA VAL A 417 11.68 5.64 -23.57
C VAL A 417 12.29 7.04 -23.38
N LEU A 418 12.27 7.59 -22.16
CA LEU A 418 12.92 8.88 -21.84
C LEU A 418 14.44 8.81 -22.02
N ALA A 419 15.08 7.69 -21.65
CA ALA A 419 16.51 7.49 -21.90
C ALA A 419 16.82 7.48 -23.42
N LYS A 420 16.02 6.76 -24.22
CA LYS A 420 16.13 6.75 -25.69
C LYS A 420 15.92 8.14 -26.30
N LEU A 421 14.96 8.92 -25.80
CA LEU A 421 14.70 10.30 -26.25
C LEU A 421 15.90 11.22 -25.97
N LYS A 422 16.51 11.07 -24.79
CA LYS A 422 17.72 11.83 -24.41
C LYS A 422 18.91 11.49 -25.33
N ASP A 423 19.13 10.22 -25.62
CA ASP A 423 20.20 9.79 -26.55
C ASP A 423 19.95 10.30 -27.99
N ASN A 424 18.69 10.27 -28.43
CA ASN A 424 18.27 10.84 -29.70
C ASN A 424 18.51 12.37 -29.74
N ARG A 425 18.19 13.10 -28.67
CA ARG A 425 18.44 14.54 -28.54
C ARG A 425 19.92 14.89 -28.66
N GLU A 426 20.80 14.17 -27.98
CA GLU A 426 22.26 14.38 -28.09
C GLU A 426 22.78 14.06 -29.49
N SER A 427 22.20 13.07 -30.16
CA SER A 427 22.53 12.73 -31.55
C SER A 427 22.11 13.84 -32.52
N ILE A 428 20.87 14.35 -32.41
CA ILE A 428 20.37 15.48 -33.21
C ILE A 428 21.23 16.72 -33.01
N LYS A 429 21.52 17.07 -31.75
CA LYS A 429 22.37 18.23 -31.39
C LYS A 429 23.74 18.15 -32.04
N ARG A 430 24.36 16.97 -32.06
CA ARG A 430 25.67 16.75 -32.69
C ARG A 430 25.61 16.95 -34.21
N VAL A 431 24.62 16.36 -34.88
CA VAL A 431 24.50 16.44 -36.35
C VAL A 431 24.09 17.86 -36.79
N LEU A 432 23.25 18.56 -36.03
CA LEU A 432 22.93 19.97 -36.27
C LEU A 432 24.18 20.86 -36.16
N GLY A 433 25.01 20.69 -35.13
CA GLY A 433 26.26 21.43 -35.01
C GLY A 433 27.20 21.20 -36.20
N GLN A 434 27.34 19.95 -36.64
CA GLN A 434 28.13 19.63 -37.84
C GLN A 434 27.55 20.24 -39.12
N LYS A 435 26.22 20.30 -39.23
CA LYS A 435 25.54 20.93 -40.36
C LYS A 435 25.81 22.44 -40.39
N ASP A 436 25.66 23.13 -39.26
CA ASP A 436 25.89 24.57 -39.15
C ASP A 436 27.33 24.94 -39.51
N ASP A 437 28.32 24.14 -39.06
CA ASP A 437 29.73 24.30 -39.41
C ASP A 437 29.96 24.17 -40.93
N ILE A 438 29.34 23.15 -41.56
CA ILE A 438 29.43 22.92 -43.02
C ILE A 438 28.74 24.02 -43.82
N GLU A 439 27.55 24.47 -43.38
CA GLU A 439 26.81 25.56 -44.04
C GLU A 439 27.59 26.88 -44.00
N ALA A 440 28.21 27.22 -42.86
CA ALA A 440 29.02 28.43 -42.72
C ALA A 440 30.25 28.45 -43.66
N GLU A 441 30.78 27.27 -44.01
CA GLU A 441 31.84 27.15 -45.01
C GLU A 441 31.30 27.28 -46.44
N ILE A 442 30.17 26.65 -46.75
CA ILE A 442 29.52 26.72 -48.07
C ILE A 442 29.06 28.15 -48.40
N GLU A 443 28.60 28.94 -47.43
CA GLU A 443 28.23 30.34 -47.63
C GLU A 443 29.39 31.22 -48.12
N ARG A 444 30.63 30.80 -47.90
CA ARG A 444 31.82 31.51 -48.41
C ARG A 444 32.07 31.22 -49.89
N LEU A 445 31.57 30.10 -50.41
CA LEU A 445 31.82 29.62 -51.77
C LEU A 445 31.45 30.64 -52.87
N PRO A 446 30.29 31.34 -52.85
CA PRO A 446 29.96 32.31 -53.88
C PRO A 446 30.95 33.49 -53.93
N LYS A 447 31.42 33.97 -52.77
CA LYS A 447 32.43 35.04 -52.69
C LYS A 447 33.77 34.58 -53.26
N LEU A 448 34.18 33.36 -52.94
CA LEU A 448 35.41 32.76 -53.47
C LEU A 448 35.33 32.55 -54.98
N LEU A 449 34.17 32.08 -55.50
CA LEU A 449 33.94 31.92 -56.93
C LEU A 449 33.95 33.26 -57.70
N ASP A 450 33.41 34.33 -57.12
CA ASP A 450 33.47 35.67 -57.73
C ASP A 450 34.90 36.23 -57.75
N GLN A 451 35.64 36.11 -56.64
CA GLN A 451 37.06 36.44 -56.60
C GLN A 451 37.84 35.65 -57.65
N ALA A 452 37.51 34.36 -57.82
CA ALA A 452 38.17 33.51 -58.79
C ALA A 452 37.91 33.98 -60.24
N LYS A 453 36.69 34.41 -60.56
CA LYS A 453 36.34 35.00 -61.86
C LYS A 453 37.08 36.31 -62.14
N GLN A 454 37.29 37.15 -61.12
CA GLN A 454 38.04 38.40 -61.27
C GLN A 454 39.51 38.15 -61.66
N TYR A 455 40.13 37.11 -61.09
CA TYR A 455 41.46 36.66 -61.50
C TYR A 455 41.47 36.02 -62.90
N GLN A 456 40.38 35.33 -63.27
CA GLN A 456 40.18 34.73 -64.60
C GLN A 456 40.16 35.79 -65.71
N ALA A 457 39.50 36.93 -65.47
CA ALA A 457 39.46 38.07 -66.39
C ALA A 457 40.83 38.73 -66.68
N LEU A 458 41.88 38.38 -65.92
CA LEU A 458 43.27 38.83 -66.14
C LEU A 458 44.03 37.98 -67.17
N GLY A 459 43.41 36.96 -67.77
CA GLY A 459 43.98 36.17 -68.87
C GLY A 459 44.99 35.11 -68.44
N ILE A 460 44.82 34.53 -67.25
CA ILE A 460 45.77 33.57 -66.62
C ILE A 460 45.34 32.10 -66.84
N ASP A 461 44.43 31.85 -67.79
CA ASP A 461 43.61 30.63 -67.84
C ASP A 461 44.34 29.35 -68.29
N GLU A 462 45.17 29.42 -69.33
CA GLU A 462 45.69 28.19 -69.97
C GLU A 462 46.73 27.44 -69.14
N LYS A 463 47.51 28.13 -68.29
CA LYS A 463 48.56 27.51 -67.47
C LYS A 463 48.07 27.04 -66.10
N LEU A 464 46.86 27.42 -65.68
CA LEU A 464 46.37 27.24 -64.30
C LEU A 464 45.18 26.28 -64.15
N GLU A 465 44.64 25.72 -65.24
CA GLU A 465 43.71 24.58 -65.22
C GLU A 465 44.24 23.33 -64.49
N LEU A 466 45.56 23.24 -64.29
CA LEU A 466 46.18 22.12 -63.60
C LEU A 466 45.91 22.15 -62.09
N ILE A 467 45.67 23.32 -61.50
CA ILE A 467 45.50 23.49 -60.04
C ILE A 467 44.23 22.78 -59.52
N PRO A 468 43.04 22.98 -60.12
CA PRO A 468 41.84 22.24 -59.70
C PRO A 468 41.99 20.72 -59.89
N LYS A 469 42.73 20.28 -60.92
CA LYS A 469 43.00 18.86 -61.18
C LYS A 469 43.89 18.25 -60.09
N LEU A 470 44.97 18.95 -59.71
CA LEU A 470 45.88 18.53 -58.63
C LEU A 470 45.21 18.55 -57.25
N GLU A 471 44.40 19.56 -56.95
CA GLU A 471 43.67 19.60 -55.66
C GLU A 471 42.61 18.50 -55.58
N LYS A 472 41.91 18.22 -56.69
CA LYS A 472 41.00 17.09 -56.78
C LYS A 472 41.71 15.74 -56.58
N GLU A 473 42.93 15.57 -57.11
CA GLU A 473 43.74 14.38 -56.83
C GLU A 473 44.14 14.29 -55.35
N LYS A 474 44.50 15.40 -54.69
CA LYS A 474 44.79 15.44 -53.25
C LYS A 474 43.59 15.01 -52.41
N GLN A 475 42.41 15.55 -52.72
CA GLN A 475 41.17 15.15 -52.04
C GLN A 475 40.80 13.69 -52.24
N LEU A 476 40.92 13.17 -53.47
CA LEU A 476 40.68 11.75 -53.72
C LEU A 476 41.64 10.88 -52.91
N ASN A 477 42.89 11.32 -52.74
CA ASN A 477 43.88 10.61 -51.94
C ASN A 477 43.60 10.66 -50.43
N ASP A 478 43.08 11.79 -49.95
CA ASP A 478 42.63 11.96 -48.55
C ASP A 478 41.38 11.11 -48.28
N GLN A 479 40.39 11.12 -49.18
CA GLN A 479 39.18 10.27 -49.12
C GLN A 479 39.54 8.78 -49.07
N ILE A 480 40.50 8.33 -49.88
CA ILE A 480 41.00 6.94 -49.82
C ILE A 480 41.57 6.62 -48.42
N GLY A 481 42.15 7.60 -47.72
CA GLY A 481 42.57 7.43 -46.32
C GLY A 481 41.40 7.33 -45.35
N GLU A 482 40.39 8.19 -45.51
CA GLU A 482 39.18 8.18 -44.69
C GLU A 482 38.37 6.89 -44.88
N ASP A 483 38.28 6.36 -46.10
CA ASP A 483 37.55 5.11 -46.39
C ASP A 483 38.16 3.93 -45.61
N VAL A 484 39.50 3.84 -45.58
CA VAL A 484 40.20 2.80 -44.80
C VAL A 484 40.03 3.02 -43.29
N ALA A 485 40.05 4.27 -42.83
CA ALA A 485 39.80 4.60 -41.42
C ALA A 485 38.34 4.32 -41.00
N SER A 486 37.37 4.53 -41.89
CA SER A 486 35.95 4.23 -41.66
C SER A 486 35.72 2.73 -41.48
N VAL A 487 36.37 1.90 -42.31
CA VAL A 487 36.36 0.44 -42.14
C VAL A 487 36.96 0.04 -40.78
N GLN A 488 38.05 0.68 -40.35
CA GLN A 488 38.64 0.43 -39.03
C GLN A 488 37.69 0.80 -37.88
N LEU A 489 36.98 1.93 -37.97
CA LEU A 489 35.97 2.34 -36.98
C LEU A 489 34.80 1.35 -36.92
N ALA A 490 34.37 0.81 -38.06
CA ALA A 490 33.31 -0.20 -38.10
C ALA A 490 33.76 -1.52 -37.46
N ILE A 491 35.02 -1.93 -37.66
CA ILE A 491 35.64 -3.07 -36.99
C ILE A 491 35.66 -2.86 -35.47
N ASP A 492 36.06 -1.68 -35.01
CA ASP A 492 36.12 -1.35 -33.57
C ASP A 492 34.72 -1.32 -32.93
N ALA A 493 33.71 -0.80 -33.63
CA ALA A 493 32.32 -0.84 -33.18
C ALA A 493 31.80 -2.28 -33.03
N LEU A 494 32.08 -3.15 -34.01
CA LEU A 494 31.67 -4.56 -33.98
C LEU A 494 32.35 -5.33 -32.84
N LYS A 495 33.58 -4.96 -32.49
CA LYS A 495 34.34 -5.52 -31.36
C LYS A 495 33.68 -5.23 -30.01
N ASN A 496 33.09 -4.04 -29.87
CA ASN A 496 32.40 -3.60 -28.66
C ASN A 496 30.97 -4.19 -28.52
N SER A 497 30.38 -4.71 -29.60
CA SER A 497 29.03 -5.30 -29.61
C SER A 497 29.03 -6.83 -29.45
N LEU A 498 30.14 -7.45 -29.04
CA LEU A 498 30.22 -8.89 -28.87
C LEU A 498 29.36 -9.37 -27.69
N PRO A 499 28.67 -10.52 -27.81
CA PRO A 499 27.85 -11.04 -26.73
C PRO A 499 28.69 -11.34 -25.48
N ASP A 500 28.20 -10.89 -24.33
CA ASP A 500 28.71 -11.28 -23.02
C ASP A 500 27.95 -12.51 -22.52
N THR A 501 28.67 -13.57 -22.16
CA THR A 501 28.10 -14.85 -21.73
C THR A 501 28.17 -15.06 -20.22
N LEU A 502 28.61 -14.04 -19.44
CA LEU A 502 28.72 -14.09 -17.98
C LEU A 502 27.40 -14.43 -17.26
N TYR A 503 26.26 -14.02 -17.81
CA TYR A 503 24.94 -14.30 -17.25
C TYR A 503 24.57 -15.81 -17.31
N LEU A 504 25.23 -16.59 -18.17
CA LEU A 504 25.11 -18.05 -18.28
C LEU A 504 26.26 -18.79 -17.55
N SER A 505 26.85 -18.18 -16.52
CA SER A 505 27.89 -18.83 -15.71
C SER A 505 27.36 -20.07 -14.97
N ASP A 506 28.25 -21.01 -14.64
CA ASP A 506 27.86 -22.24 -13.94
C ASP A 506 27.20 -21.96 -12.57
N THR A 507 27.56 -20.84 -11.92
CA THR A 507 26.91 -20.36 -10.69
C THR A 507 25.48 -19.90 -10.89
N ASN A 508 25.16 -19.27 -12.03
CA ASN A 508 23.81 -18.78 -12.32
C ASN A 508 22.90 -19.89 -12.87
N LEU A 509 23.50 -20.95 -13.41
CA LEU A 509 22.79 -22.10 -13.97
C LEU A 509 22.52 -23.22 -12.95
N ASP A 510 23.09 -23.12 -11.76
CA ASP A 510 22.92 -24.12 -10.71
C ASP A 510 21.47 -24.19 -10.21
N GLY A 511 20.94 -25.39 -10.06
CA GLY A 511 19.55 -25.63 -9.61
C GLY A 511 18.43 -25.33 -10.62
N LEU A 512 18.73 -24.86 -11.84
CA LEU A 512 17.70 -24.63 -12.86
C LEU A 512 17.20 -25.95 -13.49
N PRO A 513 15.88 -26.09 -13.74
CA PRO A 513 15.29 -27.35 -14.24
C PRO A 513 15.80 -27.78 -15.63
N HIS A 514 16.33 -26.84 -16.41
CA HIS A 514 16.83 -27.07 -17.77
C HIS A 514 18.24 -26.50 -17.98
N ALA A 515 19.07 -26.51 -16.93
CA ALA A 515 20.44 -25.98 -16.95
C ALA A 515 21.28 -26.49 -18.14
N GLU A 516 21.11 -27.76 -18.53
CA GLU A 516 21.83 -28.35 -19.66
C GLU A 516 21.47 -27.72 -21.02
N LEU A 517 20.20 -27.33 -21.24
CA LEU A 517 19.81 -26.62 -22.47
C LEU A 517 20.41 -25.20 -22.50
N LEU A 518 20.51 -24.55 -21.34
CA LEU A 518 21.12 -23.23 -21.23
C LEU A 518 22.65 -23.29 -21.40
N LYS A 519 23.31 -24.37 -20.95
CA LYS A 519 24.71 -24.64 -21.27
C LYS A 519 24.93 -24.84 -22.76
N GLN A 520 24.03 -25.56 -23.45
CA GLN A 520 24.09 -25.69 -24.91
C GLN A 520 23.94 -24.34 -25.62
N GLN A 521 23.01 -23.48 -25.16
CA GLN A 521 22.88 -22.11 -25.69
C GLN A 521 24.15 -21.27 -25.44
N ARG A 522 24.78 -21.41 -24.26
CA ARG A 522 26.07 -20.78 -23.94
C ARG A 522 27.16 -21.23 -24.92
N GLU A 523 27.23 -22.51 -25.25
CA GLU A 523 28.20 -23.02 -26.23
C GLU A 523 27.96 -22.44 -27.62
N VAL A 524 26.71 -22.34 -28.07
CA VAL A 524 26.36 -21.71 -29.35
C VAL A 524 26.78 -20.24 -29.38
N LEU A 525 26.50 -19.48 -28.32
CA LEU A 525 26.90 -18.07 -28.21
C LEU A 525 28.42 -17.89 -28.12
N ASN A 526 29.13 -18.79 -27.41
CA ASN A 526 30.59 -18.79 -27.36
C ASN A 526 31.20 -19.12 -28.72
N ALA A 527 30.62 -20.06 -29.47
CA ALA A 527 31.05 -20.40 -30.82
C ALA A 527 30.86 -19.20 -31.77
N LEU A 528 29.73 -18.49 -31.69
CA LEU A 528 29.49 -17.25 -32.42
C LEU A 528 30.53 -16.18 -32.06
N LYS A 529 30.74 -15.93 -30.76
CA LYS A 529 31.73 -14.96 -30.26
C LYS A 529 33.12 -15.26 -30.80
N THR A 530 33.55 -16.52 -30.71
CA THR A 530 34.87 -16.97 -31.18
C THR A 530 35.00 -16.84 -32.70
N GLY A 531 33.97 -17.23 -33.45
CA GLY A 531 33.94 -17.11 -34.92
C GLY A 531 33.99 -15.66 -35.40
N VAL A 532 33.25 -14.76 -34.75
CA VAL A 532 33.29 -13.32 -35.04
C VAL A 532 34.65 -12.74 -34.66
N GLN A 533 35.25 -13.12 -33.53
CA GLN A 533 36.60 -12.68 -33.14
C GLN A 533 37.67 -13.11 -34.13
N GLN A 534 37.63 -14.35 -34.62
CA GLN A 534 38.57 -14.82 -35.65
C GLN A 534 38.41 -14.04 -36.96
N THR A 535 37.17 -13.76 -37.36
CA THR A 535 36.86 -12.96 -38.56
C THR A 535 37.32 -11.51 -38.39
N LEU A 536 37.15 -10.93 -37.20
CA LEU A 536 37.64 -9.59 -36.87
C LEU A 536 39.16 -9.49 -37.04
N ILE A 537 39.93 -10.49 -36.60
CA ILE A 537 41.38 -10.53 -36.80
C ILE A 537 41.73 -10.54 -38.30
N GLN A 538 40.99 -11.30 -39.11
CA GLN A 538 41.19 -11.32 -40.56
C GLN A 538 40.86 -9.97 -41.21
N LEU A 539 39.77 -9.32 -40.78
CA LEU A 539 39.40 -7.98 -41.26
C LEU A 539 40.43 -6.92 -40.85
N GLU A 540 40.93 -6.95 -39.61
CA GLU A 540 42.02 -6.09 -39.14
C GLU A 540 43.27 -6.28 -40.01
N GLN A 541 43.63 -7.53 -40.36
CA GLN A 541 44.75 -7.83 -41.26
C GLN A 541 44.53 -7.30 -42.68
N LEU A 542 43.33 -7.40 -43.23
CA LEU A 542 43.00 -6.85 -44.56
C LEU A 542 43.14 -5.33 -44.58
N THR A 543 42.61 -4.64 -43.57
CA THR A 543 42.74 -3.18 -43.42
C THR A 543 44.21 -2.77 -43.27
N LEU A 544 45.00 -3.53 -42.51
CA LEU A 544 46.42 -3.28 -42.31
C LEU A 544 47.24 -3.51 -43.58
N ASN A 545 46.95 -4.57 -44.33
CA ASN A 545 47.56 -4.84 -45.64
C ASN A 545 47.20 -3.76 -46.67
N ALA A 546 45.93 -3.32 -46.72
CA ALA A 546 45.50 -2.23 -47.58
C ALA A 546 46.26 -0.94 -47.27
N ASN A 547 46.40 -0.59 -45.98
CA ASN A 547 47.21 0.55 -45.55
C ASN A 547 48.68 0.43 -45.97
N GLN A 548 49.29 -0.76 -45.80
CA GLN A 548 50.68 -1.00 -46.20
C GLN A 548 50.89 -0.89 -47.72
N GLN A 549 49.95 -1.38 -48.54
CA GLN A 549 50.03 -1.29 -50.00
C GLN A 549 49.73 0.11 -50.53
N LEU A 550 48.83 0.85 -49.88
CA LEU A 550 48.49 2.22 -50.25
C LEU A 550 49.61 3.20 -49.88
N LEU A 551 50.35 2.98 -48.79
CA LEU A 551 51.40 3.89 -48.32
C LEU A 551 52.45 4.29 -49.39
N PRO A 552 53.10 3.36 -50.12
CA PRO A 552 54.06 3.72 -51.17
C PRO A 552 53.41 4.41 -52.37
N VAL A 553 52.15 4.07 -52.68
CA VAL A 553 51.38 4.72 -53.77
C VAL A 553 51.05 6.15 -53.39
N LYS A 554 50.63 6.38 -52.13
CA LYS A 554 50.39 7.72 -51.56
C LYS A 554 51.66 8.57 -51.58
N GLN A 555 52.80 8.00 -51.22
CA GLN A 555 54.09 8.69 -51.25
C GLN A 555 54.49 9.06 -52.68
N SER A 556 54.42 8.12 -53.63
CA SER A 556 54.75 8.38 -55.03
C SER A 556 53.84 9.42 -55.68
N LEU A 557 52.54 9.40 -55.36
CA LEU A 557 51.58 10.40 -55.80
C LEU A 557 51.92 11.79 -55.22
N SER A 558 52.23 11.86 -53.92
CA SER A 558 52.62 13.10 -53.24
C SER A 558 53.88 13.72 -53.83
N GLU A 559 54.90 12.91 -54.14
CA GLU A 559 56.13 13.35 -54.80
C GLU A 559 55.87 13.93 -56.20
N LYS A 560 55.04 13.27 -57.01
CA LYS A 560 54.65 13.76 -58.34
C LYS A 560 53.84 15.05 -58.25
N GLN A 561 52.93 15.14 -57.28
CA GLN A 561 52.15 16.35 -57.01
C GLN A 561 53.05 17.52 -56.59
N GLN A 562 54.05 17.29 -55.73
CA GLN A 562 55.04 18.31 -55.35
C GLN A 562 55.85 18.79 -56.55
N LEU A 563 56.24 17.88 -57.45
CA LEU A 563 56.99 18.24 -58.65
C LEU A 563 56.16 19.14 -59.59
N GLU A 564 54.88 18.82 -59.78
CA GLU A 564 53.96 19.66 -60.57
C GLU A 564 53.64 20.99 -59.87
N GLU A 565 53.50 21.02 -58.54
CA GLU A 565 53.36 22.26 -57.76
C GLU A 565 54.59 23.17 -57.90
N GLN A 566 55.80 22.61 -57.91
CA GLN A 566 57.05 23.37 -58.14
C GLN A 566 57.12 23.94 -59.56
N LYS A 567 56.65 23.21 -60.58
CA LYS A 567 56.57 23.70 -61.96
C LYS A 567 55.56 24.85 -62.09
N LEU A 568 54.41 24.74 -61.42
CA LEU A 568 53.42 25.81 -61.33
C LEU A 568 54.01 27.05 -60.63
N GLU A 569 54.79 26.87 -59.56
CA GLU A 569 55.43 27.97 -58.84
C GLU A 569 56.47 28.71 -59.69
N LEU A 570 57.21 27.99 -60.54
CA LEU A 570 58.11 28.57 -61.52
C LEU A 570 57.36 29.33 -62.63
N ALA A 571 56.23 28.78 -63.11
CA ALA A 571 55.39 29.43 -64.12
C ALA A 571 54.77 30.75 -63.63
N PHE A 572 54.54 30.91 -62.32
CA PHE A 572 54.07 32.17 -61.73
C PHE A 572 55.08 33.33 -61.86
N LYS A 573 56.37 33.04 -62.11
CA LYS A 573 57.40 34.09 -62.33
C LYS A 573 57.22 34.84 -63.66
N ASP A 574 56.58 34.22 -64.64
CA ASP A 574 56.39 34.77 -66.00
C ASP A 574 55.11 35.63 -66.13
N ILE A 575 54.32 35.76 -65.06
CA ILE A 575 53.07 36.55 -65.05
C ILE A 575 53.40 38.04 -64.92
N PRO A 576 52.89 38.93 -65.81
CA PRO A 576 53.12 40.37 -65.72
C PRO A 576 52.63 40.95 -64.38
N ALA A 577 53.39 41.88 -63.81
CA ALA A 577 52.95 42.60 -62.62
C ALA A 577 51.71 43.46 -62.96
N SER A 578 50.62 43.29 -62.21
CA SER A 578 49.36 44.01 -62.39
C SER A 578 48.89 44.56 -61.05
N GLN A 579 48.35 45.79 -61.05
CA GLN A 579 47.80 46.48 -59.88
C GLN A 579 48.71 46.48 -58.62
N GLY A 580 50.03 46.67 -58.79
CA GLY A 580 50.96 46.81 -57.66
C GLY A 580 51.34 45.53 -56.92
N LYS A 581 50.90 44.35 -57.39
CA LYS A 581 51.34 43.02 -56.91
C LYS A 581 52.23 42.33 -57.94
N THR A 582 53.18 41.53 -57.48
CA THR A 582 54.04 40.71 -58.36
C THR A 582 53.27 39.51 -58.91
N GLY A 583 53.61 39.02 -60.12
CA GLY A 583 53.00 37.83 -60.71
C GLY A 583 53.02 36.59 -59.80
N ARG A 584 54.08 36.46 -58.96
CA ARG A 584 54.20 35.42 -57.94
C ARG A 584 53.16 35.55 -56.81
N GLN A 585 52.86 36.77 -56.36
CA GLN A 585 51.84 37.02 -55.34
C GLN A 585 50.43 36.76 -55.86
N ILE A 586 50.14 37.19 -57.10
CA ILE A 586 48.85 36.95 -57.76
C ILE A 586 48.61 35.44 -57.95
N GLY A 587 49.63 34.71 -58.44
CA GLY A 587 49.55 33.25 -58.60
C GLY A 587 49.35 32.49 -57.29
N ALA A 588 50.06 32.87 -56.22
CA ALA A 588 49.92 32.23 -54.91
C ALA A 588 48.56 32.52 -54.22
N GLU A 589 48.05 33.75 -54.33
CA GLU A 589 46.72 34.12 -53.82
C GLU A 589 45.63 33.35 -54.58
N TYR A 590 45.72 33.27 -55.91
CA TYR A 590 44.77 32.52 -56.74
C TYR A 590 44.85 31.01 -56.54
N GLN A 591 46.04 30.45 -56.34
CA GLN A 591 46.22 29.04 -55.96
C GLN A 591 45.54 28.74 -54.63
N THR A 592 45.74 29.59 -53.63
CA THR A 592 45.09 29.43 -52.31
C THR A 592 43.57 29.49 -52.43
N LEU A 593 43.07 30.39 -53.27
CA LEU A 593 41.64 30.55 -53.56
C LEU A 593 41.04 29.29 -54.22
N LEU A 594 41.69 28.74 -55.25
CA LEU A 594 41.23 27.53 -55.94
C LEU A 594 41.26 26.31 -55.01
N LYS A 595 42.27 26.19 -54.14
CA LYS A 595 42.34 25.14 -53.12
C LYS A 595 41.12 25.19 -52.18
N GLN A 596 40.78 26.39 -51.70
CA GLN A 596 39.59 26.58 -50.85
C GLN A 596 38.28 26.23 -51.58
N ILE A 597 38.15 26.59 -52.87
CA ILE A 597 36.95 26.29 -53.67
C ILE A 597 36.75 24.78 -53.85
N GLU A 598 37.80 24.05 -54.24
CA GLU A 598 37.68 22.60 -54.40
C GLU A 598 37.46 21.90 -53.06
N GLN A 599 38.02 22.38 -51.94
CA GLN A 599 37.77 21.83 -50.58
C GLN A 599 36.32 21.99 -50.12
N ILE A 600 35.65 23.06 -50.54
CA ILE A 600 34.26 23.35 -50.12
C ILE A 600 33.24 22.64 -51.03
N ARG A 601 33.55 22.40 -52.31
CA ARG A 601 32.63 21.72 -53.26
C ARG A 601 32.04 20.39 -52.76
N PRO A 602 32.83 19.38 -52.32
CA PRO A 602 32.28 18.09 -51.89
C PRO A 602 31.39 18.21 -50.65
N LYS A 603 31.61 19.25 -49.83
CA LYS A 603 30.78 19.52 -48.65
C LYS A 603 29.32 19.83 -49.01
N GLN A 604 29.02 20.24 -50.24
CA GLN A 604 27.63 20.39 -50.71
C GLN A 604 26.86 19.06 -50.74
N THR A 605 27.53 17.96 -51.10
CA THR A 605 26.95 16.61 -51.07
C THR A 605 26.87 16.12 -49.63
N THR A 606 27.92 16.31 -48.83
CA THR A 606 27.89 15.98 -47.39
C THR A 606 26.78 16.72 -46.64
N LEU A 607 26.46 17.96 -47.02
CA LEU A 607 25.35 18.71 -46.46
C LEU A 607 24.00 18.03 -46.73
N GLN A 608 23.79 17.48 -47.94
CA GLN A 608 22.58 16.72 -48.27
C GLN A 608 22.50 15.41 -47.47
N ASP A 609 23.61 14.71 -47.29
CA ASP A 609 23.67 13.49 -46.48
C ASP A 609 23.36 13.78 -45.01
N ARG A 610 23.92 14.86 -44.46
CA ARG A 610 23.63 15.33 -43.09
C ARG A 610 22.17 15.75 -42.93
N GLN A 611 21.58 16.41 -43.93
CA GLN A 611 20.16 16.74 -43.91
C GLN A 611 19.29 15.48 -43.86
N THR A 612 19.61 14.46 -44.67
CA THR A 612 18.90 13.17 -44.67
C THR A 612 19.01 12.49 -43.30
N GLN A 613 20.20 12.48 -42.70
CA GLN A 613 20.43 11.93 -41.36
C GLN A 613 19.62 12.68 -40.28
N ILE A 614 19.50 14.01 -40.38
CA ILE A 614 18.68 14.82 -39.49
C ILE A 614 17.20 14.41 -39.62
N ASP A 615 16.69 14.27 -40.85
CA ASP A 615 15.31 13.90 -41.10
C ASP A 615 14.99 12.49 -40.53
N GLU A 616 15.91 11.55 -40.65
CA GLU A 616 15.80 10.22 -40.04
C GLU A 616 15.76 10.28 -38.50
N LEU A 617 16.64 11.06 -37.89
CA LEU A 617 16.66 11.24 -36.43
C LEU A 617 15.38 11.89 -35.90
N TYR A 618 14.83 12.89 -36.61
CA TYR A 618 13.54 13.49 -36.25
C TYR A 618 12.37 12.53 -36.45
N ASN A 619 12.41 11.67 -37.48
CA ASN A 619 11.40 10.62 -37.66
C ASN A 619 11.47 9.57 -36.55
N SER A 620 12.67 9.18 -36.11
CA SER A 620 12.87 8.33 -34.94
C SER A 620 12.34 9.00 -33.67
N ARG A 621 12.62 10.29 -33.47
CA ARG A 621 12.11 11.06 -32.33
C ARG A 621 10.59 11.08 -32.27
N LYS A 622 9.91 11.32 -33.40
CA LYS A 622 8.44 11.29 -33.48
C LYS A 622 7.86 9.94 -33.06
N LYS A 623 8.52 8.83 -33.41
CA LYS A 623 8.10 7.48 -32.97
C LYS A 623 8.26 7.31 -31.46
N LEU A 624 9.40 7.72 -30.91
CA LEU A 624 9.66 7.65 -29.46
C LEU A 624 8.69 8.52 -28.65
N LEU A 625 8.34 9.72 -29.14
CA LEU A 625 7.34 10.58 -28.50
C LEU A 625 5.94 9.97 -28.52
N LEU A 626 5.57 9.28 -29.60
CA LEU A 626 4.30 8.54 -29.67
C LEU A 626 4.28 7.36 -28.71
N GLU A 627 5.40 6.63 -28.60
CA GLU A 627 5.57 5.53 -27.64
C GLU A 627 5.45 6.06 -26.20
N LEU A 628 6.09 7.19 -25.89
CA LEU A 628 5.96 7.87 -24.59
C LEU A 628 4.50 8.21 -24.27
N GLU A 629 3.77 8.83 -25.21
CA GLU A 629 2.35 9.21 -25.03
C GLU A 629 1.45 7.98 -24.83
N GLN A 630 1.77 6.85 -25.48
CA GLN A 630 1.05 5.59 -25.29
C GLN A 630 1.27 5.02 -23.88
N HIS A 631 2.53 4.99 -23.40
CA HIS A 631 2.85 4.49 -22.07
C HIS A 631 2.28 5.38 -20.96
N THR A 632 2.36 6.71 -21.09
CA THR A 632 1.78 7.64 -20.11
C THR A 632 0.25 7.54 -20.08
N SER A 633 -0.40 7.42 -21.24
CA SER A 633 -1.86 7.22 -21.32
C SER A 633 -2.31 5.88 -20.73
N ALA A 634 -1.55 4.81 -20.99
CA ALA A 634 -1.82 3.49 -20.43
C ALA A 634 -1.67 3.49 -18.90
N ARG A 635 -0.62 4.13 -18.39
CA ARG A 635 -0.38 4.35 -16.95
C ARG A 635 -1.54 5.11 -16.30
N ALA A 636 -1.92 6.27 -16.85
CA ALA A 636 -3.02 7.07 -16.33
C ALA A 636 -4.37 6.31 -16.34
N SER A 637 -4.61 5.51 -17.39
CA SER A 637 -5.80 4.63 -17.47
C SER A 637 -5.79 3.54 -16.41
N SER A 638 -4.63 2.92 -16.15
CA SER A 638 -4.45 1.92 -15.10
C SER A 638 -4.77 2.52 -13.73
N ILE A 639 -4.15 3.65 -13.39
CA ILE A 639 -4.38 4.36 -12.12
C ILE A 639 -5.85 4.77 -11.99
N THR A 640 -6.46 5.32 -13.04
CA THR A 640 -7.88 5.72 -13.03
C THR A 640 -8.81 4.55 -12.70
N LYS A 641 -8.54 3.36 -13.23
CA LYS A 641 -9.32 2.15 -12.91
C LYS A 641 -9.18 1.78 -11.44
N SER A 642 -7.97 1.83 -10.90
CA SER A 642 -7.67 1.55 -9.49
C SER A 642 -8.34 2.55 -8.55
N VAL A 643 -8.28 3.85 -8.87
CA VAL A 643 -8.96 4.94 -8.16
C VAL A 643 -10.48 4.75 -8.15
N LYS A 644 -11.09 4.33 -9.28
CA LYS A 644 -12.53 4.04 -9.34
C LYS A 644 -12.91 2.87 -8.44
N ARG A 645 -12.11 1.80 -8.41
CA ARG A 645 -12.37 0.66 -7.52
C ARG A 645 -12.20 1.04 -6.05
N LEU A 646 -11.18 1.85 -5.73
CA LEU A 646 -10.94 2.39 -4.40
C LEU A 646 -12.12 3.24 -3.92
N THR A 647 -12.59 4.16 -4.75
CA THR A 647 -13.80 4.98 -4.49
C THR A 647 -15.04 4.13 -4.24
N ARG A 648 -15.19 2.99 -4.92
CA ARG A 648 -16.30 2.05 -4.67
C ARG A 648 -16.18 1.35 -3.31
N LYS A 649 -14.96 0.96 -2.90
CA LYS A 649 -14.71 0.37 -1.57
C LYS A 649 -15.04 1.35 -0.43
N LEU A 650 -14.88 2.64 -0.67
CA LEU A 650 -15.16 3.70 0.31
C LEU A 650 -16.66 4.03 0.49
N GLU A 651 -17.57 3.28 -0.15
CA GLU A 651 -19.04 3.34 0.07
C GLU A 651 -19.62 4.77 0.09
N GLN A 652 -19.22 5.64 -0.85
CA GLN A 652 -19.63 7.05 -0.93
C GLN A 652 -19.19 7.94 0.24
N LYS A 653 -18.29 7.49 1.13
CA LYS A 653 -17.75 8.30 2.23
C LYS A 653 -16.66 9.25 1.75
N VAL A 654 -15.77 8.75 0.89
CA VAL A 654 -14.69 9.50 0.25
C VAL A 654 -14.73 9.23 -1.25
N ARG A 655 -14.57 10.28 -2.06
CA ARG A 655 -14.42 10.19 -3.50
C ARG A 655 -13.01 10.61 -3.89
N LEU A 656 -12.37 9.77 -4.69
CA LEU A 656 -11.04 10.04 -5.23
C LEU A 656 -11.15 10.25 -6.74
N THR A 657 -10.51 11.29 -7.25
CA THR A 657 -10.46 11.57 -8.69
C THR A 657 -9.02 11.86 -9.11
N LEU A 658 -8.51 11.08 -10.06
CA LEU A 658 -7.22 11.33 -10.68
C LEU A 658 -7.34 12.50 -11.66
N GLN A 659 -6.40 13.43 -11.60
CA GLN A 659 -6.12 14.42 -12.63
C GLN A 659 -4.77 14.07 -13.28
N PRO A 660 -4.77 13.38 -14.43
CA PRO A 660 -3.55 13.06 -15.14
C PRO A 660 -2.80 14.34 -15.52
N GLU A 661 -1.47 14.35 -15.33
CA GLU A 661 -0.62 15.51 -15.63
C GLU A 661 -1.07 16.82 -14.94
N GLY A 662 -1.72 16.73 -13.77
CA GLY A 662 -2.24 17.89 -13.03
C GLY A 662 -1.16 18.77 -12.42
N GLY A 663 0.01 18.22 -12.12
CA GLY A 663 1.12 18.90 -11.43
C GLY A 663 1.94 19.81 -12.33
N ARG A 664 1.34 20.90 -12.81
CA ARG A 664 1.98 21.82 -13.79
C ARG A 664 3.11 22.69 -13.25
N GLN A 665 3.41 22.60 -11.95
CA GLN A 665 4.49 23.37 -11.34
C GLN A 665 5.86 23.03 -11.95
N GLU A 666 6.09 21.78 -12.35
CA GLU A 666 7.33 21.37 -13.03
C GLU A 666 7.53 22.08 -14.38
N LEU A 667 6.45 22.29 -15.13
CA LEU A 667 6.51 23.05 -16.39
C LEU A 667 6.82 24.53 -16.15
N VAL A 668 6.25 25.12 -15.09
CA VAL A 668 6.59 26.49 -14.69
C VAL A 668 8.06 26.60 -14.27
N ASN A 669 8.55 25.63 -13.50
CA ASN A 669 9.94 25.57 -13.05
C ASN A 669 10.90 25.46 -14.25
N PHE A 670 10.59 24.58 -15.21
CA PHE A 670 11.36 24.42 -16.46
C PHE A 670 11.42 25.74 -17.26
N LEU A 671 10.27 26.37 -17.51
CA LEU A 671 10.21 27.62 -18.28
C LEU A 671 10.92 28.77 -17.57
N THR A 672 10.86 28.81 -16.23
CA THR A 672 11.61 29.78 -15.43
C THR A 672 13.12 29.54 -15.53
N GLY A 673 13.55 28.28 -15.50
CA GLY A 673 14.95 27.88 -15.68
C GLY A 673 15.52 28.19 -17.07
N CYS A 674 14.68 28.38 -18.08
CA CYS A 674 15.08 28.82 -19.42
C CYS A 674 15.48 30.31 -19.49
N ASN A 675 15.35 31.09 -18.41
CA ASN A 675 15.71 32.51 -18.35
C ASN A 675 15.11 33.37 -19.47
N LEU A 676 13.81 33.18 -19.72
CA LEU A 676 13.05 33.89 -20.74
C LEU A 676 13.12 35.43 -20.56
N GLU A 677 13.65 36.14 -21.55
CA GLU A 677 13.88 37.58 -21.47
C GLU A 677 12.57 38.35 -21.23
N GLY A 678 12.50 39.12 -20.14
CA GLY A 678 11.32 39.91 -19.79
C GLY A 678 10.12 39.11 -19.27
N VAL A 679 10.27 37.81 -18.98
CA VAL A 679 9.20 36.95 -18.45
C VAL A 679 9.54 36.51 -17.03
N GLY A 680 8.86 37.09 -16.04
CA GLY A 680 8.94 36.64 -14.64
C GLY A 680 7.88 35.58 -14.29
N PRO A 681 7.97 34.94 -13.11
CA PRO A 681 7.08 33.84 -12.71
C PRO A 681 5.59 34.17 -12.80
N LYS A 682 5.19 35.40 -12.45
CA LYS A 682 3.79 35.86 -12.54
C LYS A 682 3.21 35.81 -13.96
N ARG A 683 4.05 35.97 -14.99
CA ARG A 683 3.62 35.91 -16.40
C ARG A 683 3.48 34.47 -16.92
N LEU A 684 3.87 33.47 -16.14
CA LEU A 684 3.70 32.05 -16.44
C LEU A 684 2.47 31.43 -15.76
N ALA A 685 1.65 32.21 -15.05
CA ALA A 685 0.47 31.70 -14.35
C ALA A 685 -0.53 30.96 -15.26
N TRP A 686 -0.62 31.34 -16.54
CA TRP A 686 -1.46 30.67 -17.55
C TRP A 686 -1.11 29.19 -17.74
N VAL A 687 0.14 28.79 -17.42
CA VAL A 687 0.59 27.39 -17.49
C VAL A 687 -0.14 26.54 -16.45
N LEU A 688 -0.41 27.09 -15.26
CA LEU A 688 -1.09 26.36 -14.19
C LEU A 688 -2.54 26.02 -14.56
N GLU A 689 -3.21 26.95 -15.25
CA GLU A 689 -4.63 26.83 -15.64
C GLU A 689 -4.83 26.18 -17.02
N GLY A 690 -3.79 26.09 -17.85
CA GLY A 690 -3.90 25.66 -19.25
C GLY A 690 -4.01 24.14 -19.43
N ASN A 691 -4.87 23.67 -20.33
CA ASN A 691 -5.05 22.25 -20.61
C ASN A 691 -4.28 21.80 -21.87
N PHE A 692 -2.97 21.58 -21.74
CA PHE A 692 -2.11 21.14 -22.85
C PHE A 692 -0.89 20.35 -22.34
N SER A 693 -0.34 19.49 -23.19
CA SER A 693 0.89 18.75 -22.90
C SER A 693 2.16 19.55 -23.26
N PRO A 694 3.31 19.29 -22.59
CA PRO A 694 4.59 19.91 -22.95
C PRO A 694 4.96 19.72 -24.43
N SER A 695 4.68 18.55 -25.01
CA SER A 695 4.87 18.25 -26.43
C SER A 695 3.99 19.10 -27.36
N SER A 696 2.73 19.35 -26.97
CA SER A 696 1.84 20.27 -27.69
C SER A 696 2.36 21.71 -27.63
N LEU A 697 2.93 22.15 -26.51
CA LEU A 697 3.56 23.47 -26.40
C LEU A 697 4.78 23.57 -27.31
N ALA A 698 5.71 22.60 -27.25
CA ALA A 698 6.91 22.58 -28.09
C ALA A 698 6.57 22.60 -29.59
N SER A 699 5.60 21.77 -30.02
CA SER A 699 5.15 21.77 -31.42
C SER A 699 4.51 23.09 -31.85
N THR A 700 3.76 23.75 -30.97
CA THR A 700 3.15 25.06 -31.27
C THR A 700 4.21 26.17 -31.33
N ILE A 701 5.25 26.10 -30.50
CA ILE A 701 6.38 27.06 -30.58
C ILE A 701 7.07 26.95 -31.95
N ARG A 702 7.26 25.73 -32.47
CA ARG A 702 7.84 25.52 -33.82
C ARG A 702 6.95 26.05 -34.96
N GLN A 703 5.64 26.20 -34.74
CA GLN A 703 4.70 26.73 -35.74
C GLN A 703 4.72 28.28 -35.81
N GLY A 704 5.28 28.96 -34.80
CA GLY A 704 5.53 30.41 -34.82
C GLY A 704 4.54 31.28 -34.01
N GLU A 705 4.76 32.60 -34.04
CA GLU A 705 4.11 33.60 -33.17
C GLU A 705 2.58 33.58 -33.22
N SER A 706 2.02 33.55 -34.44
CA SER A 706 0.59 33.66 -34.69
C SER A 706 -0.20 32.53 -34.02
N GLU A 707 0.30 31.30 -34.11
CA GLU A 707 -0.39 30.13 -33.59
C GLU A 707 -0.23 29.99 -32.08
N LEU A 708 0.94 30.36 -31.55
CA LEU A 708 1.22 30.36 -30.12
C LEU A 708 0.32 31.37 -29.36
N GLY A 709 0.18 32.59 -29.88
CA GLY A 709 -0.71 33.60 -29.31
C GLY A 709 -2.19 33.20 -29.39
N ARG A 710 -2.61 32.61 -30.51
CA ARG A 710 -4.01 32.17 -30.72
C ARG A 710 -4.40 31.00 -29.83
N LYS A 711 -3.53 29.98 -29.70
CA LYS A 711 -3.86 28.72 -29.03
C LYS A 711 -3.82 28.84 -27.50
N PHE A 712 -2.93 29.67 -26.96
CA PHE A 712 -2.73 29.79 -25.50
C PHE A 712 -3.17 31.14 -24.90
N GLY A 713 -3.55 32.13 -25.72
CA GLY A 713 -4.05 33.42 -25.22
C GLY A 713 -3.02 34.24 -24.43
N ILE A 714 -1.73 34.02 -24.69
CA ILE A 714 -0.62 34.60 -23.92
C ILE A 714 -0.18 35.96 -24.46
N SER A 715 0.41 36.80 -23.59
CA SER A 715 0.89 38.14 -23.97
C SER A 715 2.02 38.08 -25.00
N GLY A 716 2.10 39.09 -25.87
CA GLY A 716 3.14 39.17 -26.93
C GLY A 716 4.57 39.06 -26.40
N THR A 717 4.85 39.58 -25.20
CA THR A 717 6.18 39.43 -24.58
C THR A 717 6.55 37.97 -24.29
N VAL A 718 5.57 37.16 -23.86
CA VAL A 718 5.79 35.73 -23.58
C VAL A 718 5.95 34.96 -24.89
N VAL A 719 5.16 35.31 -25.93
CA VAL A 719 5.27 34.72 -27.26
C VAL A 719 6.67 34.91 -27.84
N SER A 720 7.16 36.15 -27.86
CA SER A 720 8.49 36.46 -28.39
C SER A 720 9.62 35.81 -27.60
N ALA A 721 9.45 35.63 -26.29
CA ALA A 721 10.43 34.94 -25.46
C ALA A 721 10.47 33.43 -25.74
N LEU A 722 9.31 32.78 -25.87
CA LEU A 722 9.21 31.34 -26.11
C LEU A 722 9.77 30.92 -27.46
N ILE A 723 9.64 31.75 -28.50
CA ILE A 723 10.15 31.44 -29.86
C ILE A 723 11.68 31.54 -29.95
N ARG A 724 12.31 32.25 -29.01
CA ARG A 724 13.78 32.31 -28.91
C ARG A 724 14.38 31.07 -28.24
N LEU A 725 13.56 30.11 -27.79
CA LEU A 725 14.07 28.87 -27.25
C LEU A 725 14.81 28.08 -28.34
N SER A 726 16.03 27.64 -28.02
CA SER A 726 16.80 26.76 -28.91
C SER A 726 16.08 25.43 -29.14
N GLU A 727 16.33 24.78 -30.28
CA GLU A 727 15.76 23.47 -30.58
C GLU A 727 16.06 22.41 -29.51
N VAL A 728 17.24 22.47 -28.89
CA VAL A 728 17.61 21.58 -27.76
C VAL A 728 16.67 21.76 -26.57
N LYS A 729 16.26 23.00 -26.27
CA LYS A 729 15.32 23.32 -25.19
C LYS A 729 13.89 22.89 -25.53
N LEU A 730 13.50 22.95 -26.79
CA LEU A 730 12.20 22.42 -27.25
C LEU A 730 12.17 20.88 -27.13
N MET A 731 13.28 20.21 -27.43
CA MET A 731 13.39 18.77 -27.21
C MET A 731 13.35 18.40 -25.71
N GLU A 732 14.02 19.16 -24.84
CA GLU A 732 13.91 18.98 -23.38
C GLU A 732 12.47 19.21 -22.88
N LEU A 733 11.74 20.15 -23.47
CA LEU A 733 10.34 20.41 -23.14
C LEU A 733 9.43 19.23 -23.52
N GLU A 734 9.65 18.58 -24.67
CA GLU A 734 8.92 17.37 -25.07
C GLU A 734 9.18 16.17 -24.16
N GLU A 735 10.35 16.13 -23.52
CA GLU A 735 10.77 15.07 -22.59
C GLU A 735 10.21 15.29 -21.16
N LEU A 736 9.62 16.46 -20.89
CA LEU A 736 9.15 16.82 -19.56
C LEU A 736 7.92 16.02 -19.14
N GLN A 737 8.04 15.28 -18.03
CA GLN A 737 6.92 14.59 -17.39
C GLN A 737 6.22 15.51 -16.40
N LEU A 738 4.89 15.51 -16.41
CA LEU A 738 4.08 16.22 -15.43
C LEU A 738 3.51 15.20 -14.44
N PRO A 739 3.72 15.36 -13.12
CA PRO A 739 3.17 14.44 -12.15
C PRO A 739 1.63 14.52 -12.13
N ASP A 740 1.00 13.39 -11.87
CA ASP A 740 -0.44 13.34 -11.66
C ASP A 740 -0.82 13.98 -10.31
N THR A 741 -2.04 14.49 -10.20
CA THR A 741 -2.59 14.96 -8.92
C THR A 741 -3.87 14.20 -8.57
N MET A 742 -4.09 13.98 -7.27
CA MET A 742 -5.28 13.30 -6.77
C MET A 742 -6.18 14.29 -6.02
N ALA A 743 -7.41 14.44 -6.51
CA ALA A 743 -8.44 15.17 -5.78
C ALA A 743 -9.15 14.23 -4.79
N ILE A 744 -9.17 14.63 -3.52
CA ILE A 744 -9.88 13.94 -2.44
C ILE A 744 -11.12 14.76 -2.08
N GLU A 745 -12.29 14.14 -2.12
CA GLU A 745 -13.53 14.75 -1.65
C GLU A 745 -14.14 13.92 -0.53
N LEU A 746 -14.57 14.56 0.56
CA LEU A 746 -15.29 13.91 1.66
C LEU A 746 -16.79 14.14 1.52
N ASN A 747 -17.57 13.10 1.78
CA ASN A 747 -19.01 13.21 1.96
C ASN A 747 -19.34 13.79 3.35
N VAL A 748 -19.83 15.03 3.38
CA VAL A 748 -20.16 15.78 4.61
C VAL A 748 -21.63 15.63 5.03
N THR A 749 -22.36 14.69 4.44
CA THR A 749 -23.79 14.50 4.71
C THR A 749 -24.02 13.76 6.02
N HIS A 750 -24.99 14.22 6.81
CA HIS A 750 -25.46 13.54 8.03
C HIS A 750 -26.84 12.92 7.79
N GLY A 751 -27.02 11.66 8.18
CA GLY A 751 -28.29 10.92 8.05
C GLY A 751 -28.63 10.52 6.60
N GLU A 752 -29.92 10.24 6.34
CA GLU A 752 -30.44 9.74 5.05
C GLU A 752 -30.70 10.86 4.02
N ARG A 753 -29.76 11.80 3.86
CA ARG A 753 -29.85 12.86 2.82
C ARG A 753 -28.96 12.54 1.62
N GLU A 754 -29.19 13.23 0.50
CA GLU A 754 -28.33 13.11 -0.69
C GLU A 754 -26.87 13.49 -0.39
N ALA A 755 -25.94 12.71 -0.93
CA ALA A 755 -24.51 12.83 -0.65
C ALA A 755 -23.91 14.14 -1.20
N VAL A 756 -23.47 15.02 -0.30
CA VAL A 756 -22.73 16.25 -0.61
C VAL A 756 -21.24 16.01 -0.43
N PHE A 757 -20.49 16.09 -1.53
CA PHE A 757 -19.04 15.96 -1.54
C PHE A 757 -18.39 17.35 -1.51
N ARG A 758 -17.32 17.49 -0.72
CA ARG A 758 -16.49 18.71 -0.67
C ARG A 758 -15.02 18.37 -0.80
N SER A 759 -14.27 19.20 -1.52
CA SER A 759 -12.83 19.06 -1.67
C SER A 759 -12.12 19.12 -0.32
N ILE A 760 -11.08 18.29 -0.13
CA ILE A 760 -10.27 18.26 1.09
C ILE A 760 -9.71 19.63 1.48
N ASP A 761 -9.44 20.50 0.51
CA ASP A 761 -8.91 21.85 0.74
C ASP A 761 -9.94 22.81 1.37
N GLU A 762 -11.24 22.50 1.24
CA GLU A 762 -12.35 23.29 1.80
C GLU A 762 -12.86 22.75 3.14
N LEU A 763 -12.31 21.62 3.60
CA LEU A 763 -12.74 20.93 4.82
C LEU A 763 -12.10 21.51 6.08
N SER A 764 -12.77 21.34 7.23
CA SER A 764 -12.14 21.58 8.52
C SER A 764 -11.00 20.58 8.77
N THR A 765 -10.06 20.91 9.66
CA THR A 765 -8.92 20.05 9.99
C THR A 765 -9.34 18.63 10.39
N GLY A 766 -10.42 18.49 11.16
CA GLY A 766 -10.93 17.17 11.55
C GLY A 766 -11.62 16.41 10.43
N GLN A 767 -12.27 17.10 9.50
CA GLN A 767 -12.82 16.48 8.31
C GLN A 767 -11.72 15.98 7.35
N GLN A 768 -10.63 16.73 7.21
CA GLN A 768 -9.45 16.29 6.44
C GLN A 768 -8.86 15.00 7.01
N CYS A 769 -8.64 14.95 8.33
CA CYS A 769 -8.14 13.74 9.01
C CYS A 769 -9.11 12.56 8.86
N THR A 770 -10.42 12.81 8.93
CA THR A 770 -11.46 11.78 8.73
C THR A 770 -11.38 11.17 7.33
N ALA A 771 -11.18 11.98 6.29
CA ALA A 771 -11.05 11.48 4.92
C ALA A 771 -9.85 10.55 4.77
N VAL A 772 -8.71 10.89 5.38
CA VAL A 772 -7.51 10.05 5.34
C VAL A 772 -7.67 8.79 6.17
N LEU A 773 -8.30 8.86 7.35
CA LEU A 773 -8.55 7.66 8.16
C LEU A 773 -9.44 6.65 7.45
N HIS A 774 -10.46 7.11 6.71
CA HIS A 774 -11.25 6.22 5.84
C HIS A 774 -10.39 5.49 4.80
N LEU A 775 -9.32 6.10 4.31
CA LEU A 775 -8.36 5.45 3.42
C LEU A 775 -7.45 4.46 4.17
N LEU A 776 -6.92 4.85 5.33
CA LEU A 776 -6.02 4.00 6.14
C LEU A 776 -6.73 2.76 6.71
N LEU A 777 -8.03 2.82 6.95
CA LEU A 777 -8.84 1.70 7.42
C LEU A 777 -9.20 0.69 6.30
N LEU A 778 -8.80 0.94 5.05
CA LEU A 778 -9.01 0.00 3.95
C LEU A 778 -8.15 -1.27 4.09
N ASP A 779 -8.55 -2.31 3.36
CA ASP A 779 -7.92 -3.64 3.38
C ASP A 779 -6.41 -3.56 3.11
N ASN A 780 -5.65 -3.96 4.12
CA ASN A 780 -4.22 -4.23 4.08
C ASN A 780 -3.96 -5.39 5.06
N GLN A 781 -3.07 -6.31 4.71
CA GLN A 781 -2.76 -7.49 5.52
C GLN A 781 -1.80 -7.18 6.67
N ASP A 782 -1.09 -6.06 6.62
CA ASP A 782 -0.11 -5.67 7.65
C ASP A 782 -0.67 -4.68 8.67
N PRO A 783 -0.16 -4.65 9.92
CA PRO A 783 -0.75 -3.85 11.00
C PRO A 783 -0.83 -2.34 10.71
N LEU A 784 -1.87 -1.68 11.24
CA LEU A 784 -1.97 -0.21 11.32
C LEU A 784 -1.75 0.26 12.75
N ILE A 785 -0.81 1.18 12.92
CA ILE A 785 -0.43 1.74 14.21
C ILE A 785 -0.66 3.27 14.16
N LEU A 786 -1.48 3.79 15.08
CA LEU A 786 -1.89 5.19 15.10
C LEU A 786 -1.71 5.82 16.49
N ASP A 787 -0.99 6.93 16.55
CA ASP A 787 -0.82 7.71 17.78
C ASP A 787 -1.78 8.89 17.83
N GLN A 788 -2.72 8.83 18.78
CA GLN A 788 -3.71 9.86 19.09
C GLN A 788 -4.40 10.47 17.85
N PRO A 789 -4.99 9.65 16.96
CA PRO A 789 -5.68 10.17 15.79
C PRO A 789 -6.86 11.07 16.16
N GLU A 790 -7.41 10.94 17.37
CA GLU A 790 -8.53 11.74 17.88
C GLU A 790 -8.22 13.22 18.12
N ASP A 791 -6.95 13.63 18.30
CA ASP A 791 -6.60 15.01 18.72
C ASP A 791 -7.13 16.07 17.73
N ASN A 792 -7.26 15.69 16.46
CA ASN A 792 -7.72 16.56 15.39
C ASN A 792 -9.15 16.23 14.94
N LEU A 793 -9.81 15.21 15.50
CA LEU A 793 -11.12 14.74 15.06
C LEU A 793 -12.23 15.20 16.00
N ASP A 794 -13.45 15.27 15.47
CA ASP A 794 -14.66 15.48 16.28
C ASP A 794 -15.14 14.13 16.86
N ASN A 795 -15.44 14.13 18.16
CA ASN A 795 -15.92 12.96 18.90
C ASN A 795 -17.17 12.32 18.28
N ALA A 796 -18.10 13.12 17.74
CA ALA A 796 -19.29 12.60 17.09
C ALA A 796 -18.93 11.78 15.83
N PHE A 797 -17.95 12.27 15.05
CA PHE A 797 -17.49 11.57 13.85
C PHE A 797 -16.73 10.28 14.18
N ILE A 798 -15.92 10.27 15.25
CA ILE A 798 -15.25 9.05 15.71
C ILE A 798 -16.29 7.97 16.03
N ALA A 799 -17.31 8.33 16.82
CA ALA A 799 -18.34 7.38 17.26
C ALA A 799 -19.19 6.84 16.10
N GLU A 800 -19.64 7.70 15.17
CA GLU A 800 -20.57 7.29 14.12
C GLU A 800 -19.88 6.62 12.92
N ARG A 801 -18.71 7.11 12.50
CA ARG A 801 -18.09 6.69 11.23
C ARG A 801 -16.88 5.78 11.42
N ILE A 802 -15.99 6.12 12.34
CA ILE A 802 -14.72 5.39 12.53
C ILE A 802 -14.94 4.07 13.28
N VAL A 803 -15.71 4.08 14.38
CA VAL A 803 -15.95 2.86 15.17
C VAL A 803 -16.60 1.75 14.34
N ALA A 804 -17.59 2.08 13.52
CA ALA A 804 -18.27 1.10 12.66
C ALA A 804 -17.32 0.45 11.64
N GLU A 805 -16.39 1.23 11.07
CA GLU A 805 -15.37 0.71 10.15
C GLU A 805 -14.32 -0.10 10.89
N LEU A 806 -13.82 0.40 12.01
CA LEU A 806 -12.84 -0.28 12.83
C LEU A 806 -13.32 -1.66 13.27
N ARG A 807 -14.60 -1.78 13.67
CA ARG A 807 -15.24 -3.06 14.03
C ARG A 807 -15.25 -4.08 12.89
N ARG A 808 -15.37 -3.63 11.64
CA ARG A 808 -15.33 -4.50 10.45
C ARG A 808 -13.89 -4.83 10.08
N ALA A 809 -13.03 -3.81 10.00
CA ALA A 809 -11.65 -3.93 9.55
C ALA A 809 -10.79 -4.75 10.53
N LYS A 810 -11.05 -4.69 11.84
CA LYS A 810 -10.27 -5.43 12.84
C LYS A 810 -10.33 -6.95 12.69
N LEU A 811 -11.21 -7.49 11.84
CA LEU A 811 -11.29 -8.91 11.52
C LEU A 811 -10.31 -9.33 10.41
N SER A 812 -9.89 -8.39 9.56
CA SER A 812 -8.98 -8.63 8.43
C SER A 812 -7.61 -8.00 8.62
N ARG A 813 -7.43 -7.12 9.61
CA ARG A 813 -6.21 -6.37 9.85
C ARG A 813 -6.00 -6.11 11.34
N GLN A 814 -4.75 -6.19 11.81
CA GLN A 814 -4.40 -5.81 13.18
C GLN A 814 -4.31 -4.28 13.31
N PHE A 815 -4.82 -3.75 14.41
CA PHE A 815 -4.74 -2.33 14.76
C PHE A 815 -4.09 -2.12 16.12
N LEU A 816 -3.29 -1.06 16.26
CA LEU A 816 -2.76 -0.59 17.53
C LEU A 816 -2.92 0.93 17.64
N PHE A 817 -3.79 1.36 18.56
CA PHE A 817 -4.06 2.77 18.79
C PHE A 817 -3.50 3.21 20.14
N ALA A 818 -2.70 4.27 20.18
CA ALA A 818 -2.53 5.03 21.41
C ALA A 818 -3.62 6.10 21.47
N THR A 819 -4.45 6.08 22.51
CA THR A 819 -5.64 6.95 22.55
C THR A 819 -5.99 7.40 23.96
N HIS A 820 -6.68 8.52 24.03
CA HIS A 820 -7.34 9.04 25.22
C HIS A 820 -8.85 9.23 25.02
N ASN A 821 -9.39 8.73 23.90
CA ASN A 821 -10.82 8.76 23.59
C ASN A 821 -11.48 7.42 23.95
N ALA A 822 -12.56 7.43 24.72
CA ALA A 822 -13.29 6.22 25.10
C ALA A 822 -13.91 5.47 23.91
N ASN A 823 -14.26 6.17 22.83
CA ASN A 823 -14.93 5.56 21.68
C ASN A 823 -14.08 4.50 20.97
N ILE A 824 -12.75 4.66 20.93
CA ILE A 824 -11.85 3.70 20.25
C ILE A 824 -11.72 2.37 21.03
N PRO A 825 -11.30 2.34 22.31
CA PRO A 825 -11.15 1.09 23.06
C PRO A 825 -12.48 0.49 23.51
N VAL A 826 -13.46 1.32 23.89
CA VAL A 826 -14.74 0.83 24.45
C VAL A 826 -15.73 0.53 23.34
N PHE A 827 -16.07 1.50 22.49
CA PHE A 827 -17.00 1.25 21.39
C PHE A 827 -16.34 0.52 20.22
N GLY A 828 -15.03 0.62 19.99
CA GLY A 828 -14.34 -0.27 19.04
C GLY A 828 -14.24 -1.73 19.52
N ASP A 829 -14.56 -2.01 20.79
CA ASP A 829 -14.40 -3.30 21.45
C ASP A 829 -12.98 -3.87 21.31
N ALA A 830 -11.98 -3.13 21.79
CA ALA A 830 -10.60 -3.56 21.72
C ALA A 830 -10.38 -4.88 22.46
N GLU A 831 -9.75 -5.84 21.78
CA GLU A 831 -9.41 -7.15 22.34
C GLU A 831 -8.25 -7.07 23.33
N TRP A 832 -7.43 -6.03 23.25
CA TRP A 832 -6.41 -5.73 24.24
C TRP A 832 -6.42 -4.23 24.54
N ILE A 833 -6.53 -3.89 25.82
CA ILE A 833 -6.38 -2.55 26.37
C ILE A 833 -5.22 -2.61 27.37
N GLY A 834 -4.13 -1.92 27.06
CA GLY A 834 -3.00 -1.75 27.98
C GLY A 834 -3.04 -0.39 28.65
N VAL A 835 -3.08 -0.36 29.98
CA VAL A 835 -3.05 0.87 30.75
C VAL A 835 -1.62 1.20 31.16
N LEU A 836 -0.99 2.19 30.51
CA LEU A 836 0.33 2.66 30.94
C LEU A 836 0.21 3.53 32.19
N SER A 837 1.02 3.15 33.18
CA SER A 837 1.27 3.89 34.41
C SER A 837 2.75 4.26 34.52
N VAL A 838 3.08 5.12 35.49
CA VAL A 838 4.45 5.55 35.75
C VAL A 838 4.81 5.23 37.19
N GLU A 839 5.92 4.55 37.39
CA GLU A 839 6.54 4.28 38.69
C GLU A 839 8.05 4.49 38.53
N ASP A 840 8.69 5.13 39.51
CA ASP A 840 10.13 5.43 39.49
C ASP A 840 10.65 6.12 38.20
N ASN A 841 9.83 7.02 37.62
CA ASN A 841 10.09 7.69 36.33
C ASN A 841 10.25 6.74 35.12
N LYS A 842 9.78 5.50 35.23
CA LYS A 842 9.66 4.54 34.14
C LYS A 842 8.20 4.26 33.83
N GLY A 843 7.88 4.07 32.56
CA GLY A 843 6.56 3.64 32.13
C GLY A 843 6.44 2.12 32.27
N LEU A 844 5.35 1.65 32.85
CA LEU A 844 5.09 0.22 33.01
C LEU A 844 3.62 -0.14 32.77
N ILE A 845 3.38 -1.42 32.55
CA ILE A 845 2.05 -2.00 32.44
C ILE A 845 2.02 -3.26 33.29
N LEU A 846 1.30 -3.22 34.42
CA LEU A 846 1.16 -4.40 35.28
C LEU A 846 0.29 -5.48 34.60
N PRO A 847 0.44 -6.77 34.93
CA PRO A 847 -0.38 -7.83 34.37
C PRO A 847 -1.90 -7.62 34.56
N GLU A 848 -2.31 -7.05 35.69
CA GLU A 848 -3.70 -6.69 36.01
C GLU A 848 -4.20 -5.40 35.31
N GLN A 849 -3.30 -4.66 34.66
CA GLN A 849 -3.58 -3.46 33.87
C GLN A 849 -3.73 -3.76 32.37
N GLN A 850 -3.89 -5.04 32.02
CA GLN A 850 -4.04 -5.53 30.65
C GLN A 850 -5.27 -6.43 30.53
N GLY A 851 -6.01 -6.30 29.43
CA GLY A 851 -7.21 -7.08 29.14
C GLY A 851 -8.15 -6.33 28.21
N ALA A 852 -9.29 -6.90 27.85
CA ALA A 852 -10.35 -6.13 27.23
C ALA A 852 -11.25 -5.46 28.28
N ILE A 853 -12.26 -4.70 27.84
CA ILE A 853 -13.20 -3.98 28.72
C ILE A 853 -14.06 -4.90 29.61
N ASP A 854 -13.97 -6.21 29.42
CA ASP A 854 -14.64 -7.25 30.21
C ASP A 854 -13.86 -7.66 31.47
N VAL A 855 -12.66 -7.11 31.68
CA VAL A 855 -11.87 -7.26 32.91
C VAL A 855 -12.23 -6.12 33.88
N PRO A 856 -12.70 -6.41 35.11
CA PRO A 856 -13.14 -5.37 36.04
C PRO A 856 -12.08 -4.29 36.36
N ASN A 857 -10.82 -4.68 36.54
CA ASN A 857 -9.74 -3.73 36.80
C ASN A 857 -9.48 -2.80 35.60
N VAL A 858 -9.48 -3.34 34.38
CA VAL A 858 -9.32 -2.56 33.15
C VAL A 858 -10.52 -1.65 32.93
N GLN A 859 -11.74 -2.12 33.22
CA GLN A 859 -12.96 -1.32 33.15
C GLN A 859 -12.91 -0.11 34.10
N ALA A 860 -12.47 -0.31 35.34
CA ALA A 860 -12.32 0.77 36.31
C ALA A 860 -11.27 1.79 35.86
N LEU A 861 -10.08 1.32 35.47
CA LEU A 861 -8.99 2.18 34.99
C LEU A 861 -9.37 2.95 33.72
N ALA A 862 -10.06 2.31 32.77
CA ALA A 862 -10.55 2.96 31.56
C ALA A 862 -11.57 4.05 31.88
N ALA A 863 -12.52 3.79 32.79
CA ALA A 863 -13.48 4.79 33.25
C ALA A 863 -12.79 5.97 33.94
N ASP A 864 -11.77 5.72 34.76
CA ASP A 864 -11.03 6.76 35.47
C ASP A 864 -10.20 7.64 34.52
N ILE A 865 -9.50 7.01 33.56
CA ILE A 865 -8.58 7.72 32.65
C ILE A 865 -9.33 8.43 31.51
N LEU A 866 -10.32 7.77 30.91
CA LEU A 866 -11.00 8.26 29.70
C LEU A 866 -12.22 9.11 30.03
N GLU A 867 -12.90 8.83 31.15
CA GLU A 867 -14.15 9.50 31.54
C GLU A 867 -14.03 10.31 32.86
N GLY A 868 -12.85 10.38 33.47
CA GLY A 868 -12.65 11.07 34.75
C GLY A 868 -13.31 10.36 35.94
N GLY A 869 -13.64 9.08 35.76
CA GLY A 869 -14.17 8.19 36.79
C GLY A 869 -15.70 8.13 36.88
N LYS A 870 -16.18 7.12 37.61
CA LYS A 870 -17.61 6.79 37.74
C LYS A 870 -18.46 7.97 38.23
N SER A 871 -17.95 8.77 39.17
CA SER A 871 -18.67 9.94 39.69
C SER A 871 -18.83 11.02 38.63
N ALA A 872 -17.77 11.34 37.88
CA ALA A 872 -17.81 12.35 36.84
C ALA A 872 -18.72 11.93 35.67
N PHE A 873 -18.68 10.65 35.29
CA PHE A 873 -19.59 10.10 34.28
C PHE A 873 -21.06 10.20 34.71
N ASN A 874 -21.40 9.74 35.92
CA ASN A 874 -22.78 9.79 36.42
C ASN A 874 -23.28 11.23 36.58
N GLN A 875 -22.44 12.16 37.05
CA GLN A 875 -22.81 13.58 37.12
C GLN A 875 -23.08 14.17 35.73
N ARG A 876 -22.29 13.80 34.71
CA ARG A 876 -22.55 14.20 33.32
C ARG A 876 -23.86 13.62 32.82
N ARG A 877 -24.10 12.32 33.04
CA ARG A 877 -25.34 11.62 32.69
C ARG A 877 -26.57 12.32 33.31
N GLU A 878 -26.52 12.62 34.61
CA GLU A 878 -27.58 13.34 35.32
C GLU A 878 -27.78 14.77 34.80
N LYS A 879 -26.69 15.52 34.56
CA LYS A 879 -26.76 16.89 34.00
C LYS A 879 -27.32 16.93 32.58
N TYR A 880 -27.06 15.90 31.77
CA TYR A 880 -27.66 15.75 30.44
C TYR A 880 -29.12 15.29 30.49
N GLY A 881 -29.62 14.91 31.67
CA GLY A 881 -30.99 14.39 31.85
C GLY A 881 -31.17 12.98 31.29
N PHE A 882 -30.09 12.21 31.11
CA PHE A 882 -30.15 10.81 30.74
C PHE A 882 -30.49 9.98 31.99
N VAL A 883 -31.47 9.07 31.87
CA VAL A 883 -31.99 8.24 32.97
C VAL A 883 -31.39 6.84 32.89
#